data_AF-A0A6G6KBE5-F1
#
_entry.id   AF-A0A6G6KBE5-F1
#
_cell.length_a   1.000
_cell.length_b   1.000
_cell.length_c   1.000
_cell.angle_alpha   90.00
_cell.angle_beta   90.00
_cell.angle_gamma   90.00
#
_symmetry.space_group_name_H-M   'P 1'
#
loop_
_entity.id
_entity.type
_entity.pdbx_description
1 polymer ?
#
loop_
_entity_poly.entity_id
_entity_poly.type
_entity_poly.pdbx_seq_one_letter_code
_entity_poly.pdbx_strand_id
1 'polypeptide(L)'
;MKKRVPSTKRTLRGFAAMPMVTFMSIFLLLSLAMVYRSSLIKRDQAAKSQLRIDYHQREEALMRALVASFPAKVVACMKGNYADSTTYSWNAIFADAIQRAAASEAISTSMKQAMGLGANVRQADVGDDNAATVQSWITSLSGQAGRVTPGISSYEDDFTAAGLAGKVPPFLKSTPALEAADENRPVVSPEKVYAEQSAGLLASVTSYPKFNKIDYPNIRFGYAKPGEPFVAKRNWWAFSVRYGEGDVGVTKNYILSLYEVPSQLPIEAATFAEIGQYEGGTAWGANITIEGGIYADSLKMNGAHGASRLAGRESIELDAPLELDGTTVDNDFDAMGVRESMHASAKTNILPVALSANSGRVVFYPIPSGTAFLNKFVGTPTKWDQYKSGAIDCKVTIEALAMVSLDDQTPTSIRVKYKTPSGTTQTTVLTRNSNWPSAVETGGDVIPFQTELTSTGRSCITVSPGLLNAWLLSKGGASVLTNNSLHISVDATADPLTVKALSSPPAEGDMCAIIRKGKDLTSFTKGFSLVGPVRVYIGDDLNEYPLPSVPTDAGFPTGTASYYPPMSIFASELRVGTTQNNRLFEHKGQMGSLQTGSTSAWRPMDMKSGKDDTVHTNDISADLTPLESPAELPPIHQLNWLVVIEEIN
;
A
#
# COMPACT_ATOMS: atom_id res chain seq x y z
N MET A 1 4.96 31.38 -125.13
CA MET A 1 4.70 32.32 -124.01
C MET A 1 3.68 31.71 -123.05
N LYS A 2 4.12 31.09 -121.94
CA LYS A 2 3.51 31.18 -120.59
C LYS A 2 4.16 30.16 -119.62
N LYS A 3 4.89 30.76 -118.69
CA LYS A 3 5.59 30.34 -117.46
C LYS A 3 5.22 29.00 -116.82
N ARG A 4 6.26 28.21 -116.49
CA ARG A 4 6.30 27.27 -115.36
C ARG A 4 6.22 28.03 -114.03
N VAL A 5 5.40 27.55 -113.10
CA VAL A 5 5.38 28.00 -111.69
C VAL A 5 6.16 26.98 -110.84
N PRO A 6 7.06 27.39 -109.93
CA PRO A 6 7.80 26.47 -109.08
C PRO A 6 7.01 26.07 -107.84
N SER A 7 7.23 24.83 -107.41
CA SER A 7 6.77 24.23 -106.17
C SER A 7 7.44 24.88 -104.95
N THR A 8 6.65 25.38 -104.01
CA THR A 8 7.09 25.69 -102.64
C THR A 8 6.13 25.03 -101.65
N LYS A 9 6.49 23.84 -101.17
CA LYS A 9 5.87 23.25 -99.97
C LYS A 9 6.26 24.09 -98.76
N ARG A 10 5.35 24.94 -98.28
CA ARG A 10 5.43 25.50 -96.91
C ARG A 10 5.17 24.36 -95.93
N THR A 11 6.22 23.84 -95.31
CA THR A 11 6.08 23.06 -94.08
C THR A 11 5.55 23.98 -92.98
N LEU A 12 4.30 23.77 -92.58
CA LEU A 12 3.69 24.39 -91.40
C LEU A 12 4.49 23.97 -90.16
N ARG A 13 5.35 24.86 -89.67
CA ARG A 13 5.97 24.79 -88.33
C ARG A 13 4.84 24.86 -87.30
N GLY A 14 4.35 23.71 -86.85
CA GLY A 14 3.25 23.61 -85.89
C GLY A 14 2.73 22.19 -85.66
N PHE A 15 2.90 21.28 -86.64
CA PHE A 15 2.37 19.92 -86.52
C PHE A 15 3.18 19.01 -85.57
N ALA A 16 4.48 19.26 -85.39
CA ALA A 16 5.31 18.54 -84.41
C ALA A 16 5.10 19.03 -82.96
N ALA A 17 4.57 20.25 -82.78
CA ALA A 17 4.33 20.82 -81.45
C ALA A 17 3.07 20.24 -80.79
N MET A 18 2.03 19.90 -81.56
CA MET A 18 0.79 19.34 -81.02
C MET A 18 0.98 18.01 -80.25
N PRO A 19 1.60 16.95 -80.81
CA PRO A 19 1.80 15.71 -80.08
C PRO A 19 2.75 15.86 -78.88
N MET A 20 3.71 16.78 -78.95
CA MET A 20 4.62 17.08 -77.84
C MET A 20 3.88 17.74 -76.67
N VAL A 21 2.99 18.70 -76.95
CA VAL A 21 2.13 19.34 -75.94
C VAL A 21 1.16 18.33 -75.35
N THR A 22 0.52 17.49 -76.17
CA THR A 22 -0.40 16.45 -75.66
C THR A 22 0.30 15.42 -74.79
N PHE A 23 1.51 14.98 -75.17
CA PHE A 23 2.30 14.04 -74.36
C PHE A 23 2.73 14.67 -73.03
N MET A 24 3.13 15.94 -73.04
CA MET A 24 3.49 16.67 -71.83
C MET A 24 2.27 16.91 -70.92
N SER A 25 1.09 17.19 -71.48
CA SER A 25 -0.16 17.29 -70.73
C SER A 25 -0.58 15.96 -70.09
N ILE A 26 -0.47 14.84 -70.81
CA ILE A 26 -0.78 13.51 -70.27
C ILE A 26 0.21 13.13 -69.17
N PHE A 27 1.50 13.40 -69.37
CA PHE A 27 2.52 13.15 -68.36
C PHE A 27 2.28 13.98 -67.09
N LEU A 28 1.93 15.26 -67.23
CA LEU A 28 1.57 16.13 -66.10
C LEU A 28 0.31 15.62 -65.37
N LEU A 29 -0.73 15.18 -66.09
CA LEU A 29 -1.93 14.61 -65.47
C LEU A 29 -1.64 13.31 -64.71
N LEU A 30 -0.83 12.41 -65.28
CA LEU A 30 -0.42 11.17 -64.61
C LEU A 30 0.46 11.45 -63.37
N SER A 31 1.35 12.44 -63.46
CA SER A 31 2.16 12.87 -62.31
C SER A 31 1.28 13.46 -61.19
N LEU A 32 0.28 14.27 -61.54
CA LEU A 32 -0.66 14.85 -60.58
C LEU A 32 -1.53 13.77 -59.94
N ALA A 33 -1.99 12.78 -60.72
CA ALA A 33 -2.75 11.63 -60.22
C ALA A 33 -1.91 10.76 -59.26
N MET A 34 -0.63 10.53 -59.56
CA MET A 34 0.29 9.81 -58.67
C MET A 34 0.60 10.59 -57.39
N VAL A 35 0.82 11.91 -57.48
CA VAL A 35 1.01 12.78 -56.31
C VAL A 35 -0.25 12.81 -55.47
N TYR A 36 -1.43 12.92 -56.08
CA TYR A 36 -2.71 12.89 -55.38
C TYR A 36 -2.95 11.55 -54.66
N ARG A 37 -2.68 10.42 -55.33
CA ARG A 37 -2.75 9.09 -54.73
C ARG A 37 -1.76 8.93 -53.57
N SER A 38 -0.52 9.38 -53.74
CA SER A 38 0.50 9.36 -52.69
C SER A 38 0.10 10.20 -51.48
N SER A 39 -0.44 11.41 -51.72
CA SER A 39 -0.95 12.29 -50.67
C SER A 39 -2.16 11.69 -49.95
N LEU A 40 -3.07 10.98 -50.65
CA LEU A 40 -4.18 10.28 -50.03
C LEU A 40 -3.72 9.13 -49.12
N ILE A 41 -2.74 8.34 -49.55
CA ILE A 41 -2.18 7.24 -48.74
C ILE A 41 -1.48 7.80 -47.50
N LYS A 42 -0.67 8.86 -47.65
CA LYS A 42 -0.01 9.53 -46.52
C LYS A 42 -1.01 10.11 -45.54
N ARG A 43 -2.11 10.70 -46.03
CA ARG A 43 -3.20 11.21 -45.18
C ARG A 43 -3.90 10.09 -44.41
N ASP A 44 -4.16 8.96 -45.05
CA ASP A 44 -4.79 7.79 -44.40
C ASP A 44 -3.86 7.18 -43.34
N GLN A 45 -2.56 7.07 -43.62
CA GLN A 45 -1.57 6.61 -42.64
C GLN A 45 -1.44 7.57 -41.45
N ALA A 46 -1.40 8.89 -41.70
CA ALA A 46 -1.40 9.89 -40.65
C ALA A 46 -2.67 9.84 -39.79
N ALA A 47 -3.85 9.71 -40.41
CA ALA A 47 -5.12 9.59 -39.70
C ALA A 47 -5.19 8.32 -38.84
N LYS A 48 -4.73 7.17 -39.36
CA LYS A 48 -4.64 5.92 -38.59
C LYS A 48 -3.67 6.03 -37.41
N SER A 49 -2.52 6.67 -37.62
CA SER A 49 -1.56 6.91 -36.54
C SER A 49 -2.13 7.82 -35.46
N GLN A 50 -2.83 8.88 -35.87
CA GLN A 50 -3.49 9.81 -34.95
C GLN A 50 -4.58 9.11 -34.14
N LEU A 51 -5.46 8.34 -34.80
CA LEU A 51 -6.49 7.55 -34.12
C LEU A 51 -5.90 6.59 -33.08
N ARG A 52 -4.78 5.92 -33.40
CA ARG A 52 -4.10 5.03 -32.44
C ARG A 52 -3.58 5.78 -31.22
N ILE A 53 -3.02 6.97 -31.42
CA ILE A 53 -2.55 7.83 -30.31
C ILE A 53 -3.74 8.27 -29.46
N ASP A 54 -4.85 8.69 -30.08
CA ASP A 54 -6.05 9.14 -29.37
C ASP A 54 -6.69 8.00 -28.56
N TYR A 55 -6.80 6.80 -29.13
CA TYR A 55 -7.26 5.60 -28.40
C TYR A 55 -6.36 5.27 -27.23
N HIS A 56 -5.04 5.31 -27.42
CA HIS A 56 -4.08 5.06 -26.36
C HIS A 56 -4.17 6.11 -25.23
N GLN A 57 -4.34 7.39 -25.56
CA GLN A 57 -4.49 8.44 -24.53
C GLN A 57 -5.76 8.25 -23.69
N ARG A 58 -6.87 7.87 -24.33
CA ARG A 58 -8.14 7.59 -23.63
C ARG A 58 -8.07 6.32 -22.79
N GLU A 59 -7.43 5.28 -23.31
CA GLU A 59 -7.13 4.07 -22.56
C GLU A 59 -6.35 4.42 -21.29
N GLU A 60 -5.25 5.15 -21.40
CA GLU A 60 -4.46 5.62 -20.25
C GLU A 60 -5.29 6.43 -19.26
N ALA A 61 -6.13 7.34 -19.75
CA ALA A 61 -6.99 8.16 -18.89
C ALA A 61 -8.01 7.30 -18.13
N LEU A 62 -8.65 6.32 -18.79
CA LEU A 62 -9.58 5.39 -18.17
C LEU A 62 -8.88 4.52 -17.11
N MET A 63 -7.71 3.95 -17.44
CA MET A 63 -6.95 3.11 -16.51
C MET A 63 -6.49 3.91 -15.27
N ARG A 64 -6.01 5.14 -15.45
CA ARG A 64 -5.63 6.04 -14.36
C ARG A 64 -6.83 6.40 -13.49
N ALA A 65 -7.97 6.72 -14.11
CA ALA A 65 -9.20 7.04 -13.37
C ALA A 65 -9.71 5.84 -12.56
N LEU A 66 -9.62 4.63 -13.11
CA LEU A 66 -10.01 3.39 -12.44
C LEU A 66 -9.15 3.13 -11.20
N VAL A 67 -7.83 3.21 -11.32
CA VAL A 67 -6.91 3.00 -10.18
C VAL A 67 -7.14 4.07 -9.09
N ALA A 68 -7.45 5.31 -9.47
CA ALA A 68 -7.72 6.40 -8.53
C ALA A 68 -9.05 6.24 -7.77
N SER A 69 -10.13 5.77 -8.41
CA SER A 69 -11.44 5.62 -7.77
C SER A 69 -11.60 4.32 -6.99
N PHE A 70 -10.85 3.29 -7.37
CA PHE A 70 -11.00 1.93 -6.86
C PHE A 70 -10.90 1.80 -5.33
N PRO A 71 -9.86 2.32 -4.64
CA PRO A 71 -9.72 2.16 -3.18
C PRO A 71 -10.94 2.64 -2.40
N ALA A 72 -11.51 3.79 -2.77
CA ALA A 72 -12.68 4.34 -2.09
C ALA A 72 -13.92 3.43 -2.20
N LYS A 73 -14.07 2.74 -3.33
CA LYS A 73 -15.16 1.79 -3.57
C LYS A 73 -14.96 0.49 -2.80
N VAL A 74 -13.72 0.01 -2.69
CA VAL A 74 -13.38 -1.14 -1.82
C VAL A 74 -13.71 -0.82 -0.36
N VAL A 75 -13.30 0.34 0.14
CA VAL A 75 -13.63 0.78 1.51
C VAL A 75 -15.14 0.84 1.74
N ALA A 76 -15.90 1.38 0.77
CA ALA A 76 -17.36 1.42 0.85
C ALA A 76 -17.98 0.01 0.89
N CYS A 77 -17.46 -0.92 0.09
CA CYS A 77 -17.88 -2.32 0.08
C CYS A 77 -17.63 -3.01 1.44
N MET A 78 -16.45 -2.80 2.03
CA MET A 78 -16.09 -3.34 3.34
C MET A 78 -16.92 -2.72 4.48
N LYS A 79 -17.22 -1.41 4.42
CA LYS A 79 -18.16 -0.76 5.35
C LYS A 79 -19.58 -1.32 5.23
N GLY A 80 -19.98 -1.68 4.01
CA GLY A 80 -21.24 -2.37 3.71
C GLY A 80 -21.23 -3.87 4.07
N ASN A 81 -20.18 -4.39 4.70
CA ASN A 81 -20.00 -5.81 5.01
C ASN A 81 -20.18 -6.74 3.79
N TYR A 82 -19.73 -6.27 2.62
CA TYR A 82 -19.91 -6.96 1.35
C TYR A 82 -21.38 -7.24 0.97
N ALA A 83 -22.34 -6.45 1.45
CA ALA A 83 -23.72 -6.54 0.99
C ALA A 83 -23.83 -6.16 -0.51
N ASP A 84 -24.93 -6.54 -1.17
CA ASP A 84 -25.19 -6.07 -2.53
C ASP A 84 -25.52 -4.57 -2.51
N SER A 85 -24.87 -3.79 -3.37
CA SER A 85 -25.17 -2.37 -3.54
C SER A 85 -24.76 -1.86 -4.90
N THR A 86 -25.57 -0.95 -5.45
CA THR A 86 -25.23 -0.21 -6.67
C THR A 86 -24.16 0.85 -6.44
N THR A 87 -23.78 1.16 -5.20
CA THR A 87 -22.82 2.24 -4.90
C THR A 87 -21.35 1.85 -5.07
N TYR A 88 -21.04 0.57 -4.90
CA TYR A 88 -19.69 -0.01 -4.96
C TYR A 88 -19.60 -1.29 -5.81
N SER A 89 -20.60 -1.55 -6.67
CA SER A 89 -20.51 -2.60 -7.69
C SER A 89 -19.43 -2.30 -8.74
N TRP A 90 -18.98 -3.33 -9.46
CA TRP A 90 -18.06 -3.15 -10.60
C TRP A 90 -18.62 -2.19 -11.66
N ASN A 91 -19.91 -2.30 -11.95
CA ASN A 91 -20.63 -1.37 -12.80
C ASN A 91 -20.44 0.09 -12.31
N ALA A 92 -20.64 0.37 -11.03
CA ALA A 92 -20.46 1.71 -10.48
C ALA A 92 -19.00 2.20 -10.44
N ILE A 93 -18.05 1.29 -10.27
CA ILE A 93 -16.61 1.58 -10.37
C ILE A 93 -16.27 2.03 -11.80
N PHE A 94 -16.73 1.28 -12.80
CA PHE A 94 -16.50 1.62 -14.21
C PHE A 94 -17.20 2.92 -14.61
N ALA A 95 -18.42 3.17 -14.14
CA ALA A 95 -19.13 4.41 -14.40
C ALA A 95 -18.39 5.64 -13.84
N ASP A 96 -17.89 5.57 -12.60
CA ASP A 96 -17.10 6.66 -12.00
C ASP A 96 -15.77 6.88 -12.73
N ALA A 97 -15.10 5.80 -13.16
CA ALA A 97 -13.87 5.89 -13.93
C ALA A 97 -14.09 6.55 -15.32
N ILE A 98 -15.14 6.15 -16.05
CA ILE A 98 -15.51 6.74 -17.35
C ILE A 98 -15.81 8.23 -17.21
N GLN A 99 -16.57 8.62 -16.17
CA GLN A 99 -16.88 10.02 -15.90
C GLN A 99 -15.62 10.84 -15.61
N ARG A 100 -14.70 10.33 -14.79
CA ARG A 100 -13.44 11.01 -14.44
C ARG A 100 -12.45 11.08 -15.60
N ALA A 101 -12.45 10.09 -16.47
CA ALA A 101 -11.59 10.05 -17.65
C ALA A 101 -12.07 11.00 -18.76
N ALA A 102 -13.22 11.67 -18.58
CA ALA A 102 -13.90 12.45 -19.62
C ALA A 102 -14.04 11.66 -20.93
N ALA A 103 -14.17 10.34 -20.84
CA ALA A 103 -14.07 9.44 -21.99
C ALA A 103 -15.24 9.63 -22.99
N SER A 104 -16.32 10.27 -22.54
CA SER A 104 -17.50 10.64 -23.34
C SER A 104 -17.53 12.12 -23.75
N GLU A 105 -16.54 12.94 -23.38
CA GLU A 105 -16.53 14.36 -23.74
C GLU A 105 -15.95 14.57 -25.14
N ALA A 106 -16.77 15.11 -26.04
CA ALA A 106 -16.37 15.53 -27.39
C ALA A 106 -16.14 17.05 -27.44
N ILE A 107 -15.49 17.54 -28.51
CA ILE A 107 -15.42 18.98 -28.80
C ILE A 107 -16.84 19.57 -28.80
N SER A 108 -17.06 20.63 -28.00
CA SER A 108 -18.37 21.26 -27.86
C SER A 108 -18.90 21.81 -29.19
N THR A 109 -20.22 21.78 -29.38
CA THR A 109 -20.86 22.24 -30.62
C THR A 109 -20.55 23.71 -30.94
N SER A 110 -20.36 24.54 -29.91
CA SER A 110 -19.95 25.95 -30.06
C SER A 110 -18.50 26.09 -30.56
N MET A 111 -17.58 25.25 -30.08
CA MET A 111 -16.19 25.21 -30.54
C MET A 111 -16.09 24.68 -31.99
N LYS A 112 -16.90 23.67 -32.36
CA LYS A 112 -17.01 23.17 -33.75
C LYS A 112 -17.46 24.28 -34.70
N GLN A 113 -18.45 25.07 -34.29
CA GLN A 113 -18.93 26.23 -35.04
C GLN A 113 -17.87 27.35 -35.14
N ALA A 114 -17.14 27.62 -34.05
CA ALA A 114 -16.06 28.61 -34.03
C ALA A 114 -14.86 28.22 -34.91
N MET A 115 -14.57 26.91 -35.01
CA MET A 115 -13.49 26.36 -35.86
C MET A 115 -13.89 26.18 -37.34
N GLY A 116 -15.12 26.54 -37.72
CA GLY A 116 -15.62 26.39 -39.10
C GLY A 116 -15.73 24.94 -39.57
N LEU A 117 -15.74 23.98 -38.64
CA LEU A 117 -15.89 22.55 -38.93
C LEU A 117 -17.38 22.28 -39.18
N GLY A 118 -17.79 22.35 -40.46
CA GLY A 118 -19.18 22.10 -40.86
C GLY A 118 -19.64 20.65 -40.65
N ALA A 119 -20.94 20.39 -40.85
CA ALA A 119 -21.61 19.09 -40.62
C ALA A 119 -21.07 17.89 -41.43
N ASN A 120 -20.12 18.10 -42.35
CA ASN A 120 -19.58 17.08 -43.25
C ASN A 120 -18.12 16.68 -42.95
N VAL A 121 -17.56 17.12 -41.81
CA VAL A 121 -16.24 16.67 -41.36
C VAL A 121 -16.40 15.30 -40.68
N ARG A 122 -15.67 14.29 -41.15
CA ARG A 122 -15.60 12.99 -40.45
C ARG A 122 -14.99 13.21 -39.08
N GLN A 123 -15.81 13.10 -38.04
CA GLN A 123 -15.37 13.12 -36.66
C GLN A 123 -14.55 11.85 -36.39
N ALA A 124 -13.29 12.02 -36.03
CA ALA A 124 -12.47 10.96 -35.41
C ALA A 124 -12.71 10.89 -33.89
N ASP A 125 -13.64 11.70 -33.39
CA ASP A 125 -13.95 11.85 -31.97
C ASP A 125 -15.00 10.81 -31.59
N VAL A 126 -14.59 9.81 -30.81
CA VAL A 126 -15.43 8.72 -30.30
C VAL A 126 -16.44 9.19 -29.23
N GLY A 127 -16.51 10.49 -28.95
CA GLY A 127 -17.48 11.08 -28.02
C GLY A 127 -18.91 11.20 -28.57
N ASP A 128 -19.24 10.55 -29.69
CA ASP A 128 -20.63 10.42 -30.15
C ASP A 128 -21.40 9.29 -29.42
N ASP A 129 -20.68 8.43 -28.67
CA ASP A 129 -21.29 7.40 -27.83
C ASP A 129 -21.54 7.90 -26.41
N ASN A 130 -22.70 7.54 -25.85
CA ASN A 130 -23.03 7.88 -24.47
C ASN A 130 -22.22 7.03 -23.47
N ALA A 131 -22.08 7.51 -22.23
CA ALA A 131 -21.32 6.82 -21.19
C ALA A 131 -21.80 5.37 -20.91
N ALA A 132 -23.08 5.07 -21.13
CA ALA A 132 -23.62 3.72 -20.95
C ALA A 132 -23.18 2.75 -22.08
N THR A 133 -23.02 3.26 -23.31
CA THR A 133 -22.45 2.49 -24.42
C THR A 133 -20.98 2.18 -24.16
N VAL A 134 -20.18 3.18 -23.75
CA VAL A 134 -18.76 2.98 -23.41
C VAL A 134 -18.62 1.98 -22.26
N GLN A 135 -19.52 2.03 -21.28
CA GLN A 135 -19.53 1.09 -20.18
C GLN A 135 -19.80 -0.35 -20.62
N SER A 136 -20.65 -0.56 -21.63
CA SER A 136 -20.93 -1.90 -22.17
C SER A 136 -19.72 -2.55 -22.85
N TRP A 137 -18.70 -1.76 -23.19
CA TRP A 137 -17.44 -2.27 -23.77
C TRP A 137 -16.51 -2.89 -22.72
N ILE A 138 -16.79 -2.66 -21.43
CA ILE A 138 -16.06 -3.25 -20.31
C ILE A 138 -16.81 -4.51 -19.84
N THR A 139 -16.16 -5.66 -20.00
CA THR A 139 -16.77 -6.97 -19.76
C THR A 139 -15.85 -7.87 -18.92
N SER A 140 -16.42 -8.90 -18.29
CA SER A 140 -15.64 -10.03 -17.78
C SER A 140 -14.91 -10.75 -18.93
N LEU A 141 -13.99 -11.67 -18.60
CA LEU A 141 -13.35 -12.50 -19.63
C LEU A 141 -14.36 -13.40 -20.37
N SER A 142 -15.47 -13.74 -19.71
CA SER A 142 -16.62 -14.46 -20.28
C SER A 142 -17.61 -13.57 -21.05
N GLY A 143 -17.36 -12.27 -21.16
CA GLY A 143 -18.17 -11.33 -21.96
C GLY A 143 -19.37 -10.70 -21.25
N GLN A 144 -19.49 -10.83 -19.92
CA GLN A 144 -20.58 -10.21 -19.15
C GLN A 144 -20.28 -8.72 -18.89
N ALA A 145 -21.12 -7.83 -19.39
CA ALA A 145 -20.94 -6.38 -19.23
C ALA A 145 -21.08 -5.93 -17.76
N GLY A 146 -20.21 -5.01 -17.33
CA GLY A 146 -20.24 -4.44 -15.98
C GLY A 146 -19.83 -5.41 -14.87
N ARG A 147 -19.19 -6.53 -15.22
CA ARG A 147 -18.61 -7.53 -14.32
C ARG A 147 -17.11 -7.68 -14.56
N VAL A 148 -16.45 -8.39 -13.66
CA VAL A 148 -15.04 -8.80 -13.79
C VAL A 148 -14.94 -10.30 -13.55
N THR A 149 -13.84 -10.90 -13.97
CA THR A 149 -13.46 -12.27 -13.60
C THR A 149 -12.48 -12.20 -12.40
N PRO A 150 -12.88 -12.63 -11.19
CA PRO A 150 -12.00 -12.60 -10.02
C PRO A 150 -10.83 -13.58 -10.13
N GLY A 151 -9.68 -13.21 -9.55
CA GLY A 151 -8.50 -14.05 -9.39
C GLY A 151 -8.63 -15.12 -8.31
N ILE A 152 -9.72 -15.89 -8.33
CA ILE A 152 -10.02 -16.95 -7.37
C ILE A 152 -10.01 -18.30 -8.08
N SER A 153 -9.56 -19.35 -7.39
CA SER A 153 -9.48 -20.73 -7.92
C SER A 153 -10.78 -21.24 -8.57
N SER A 154 -11.96 -20.77 -8.15
CA SER A 154 -13.24 -21.15 -8.79
C SER A 154 -13.46 -20.57 -10.19
N TYR A 155 -12.67 -19.57 -10.59
CA TYR A 155 -12.69 -18.97 -11.93
C TYR A 155 -11.44 -19.33 -12.76
N GLU A 156 -10.61 -20.28 -12.30
CA GLU A 156 -9.37 -20.65 -13.00
C GLU A 156 -9.60 -21.06 -14.45
N ASP A 157 -10.71 -21.75 -14.74
CA ASP A 157 -11.09 -22.17 -16.09
C ASP A 157 -11.21 -21.00 -17.08
N ASP A 158 -11.64 -19.81 -16.63
CA ASP A 158 -11.75 -18.60 -17.46
C ASP A 158 -10.38 -18.06 -17.92
N PHE A 159 -9.29 -18.50 -17.27
CA PHE A 159 -7.91 -18.09 -17.58
C PHE A 159 -7.12 -19.12 -18.40
N THR A 160 -7.78 -20.21 -18.83
CA THR A 160 -7.13 -21.28 -19.61
C THR A 160 -7.00 -20.97 -21.10
N ALA A 161 -7.64 -19.89 -21.58
CA ALA A 161 -7.61 -19.51 -22.99
C ALA A 161 -6.18 -19.23 -23.50
N ALA A 162 -5.94 -19.59 -24.77
CA ALA A 162 -4.66 -19.33 -25.44
C ALA A 162 -4.34 -17.83 -25.45
N GLY A 163 -3.28 -17.44 -24.74
CA GLY A 163 -2.88 -16.03 -24.55
C GLY A 163 -2.88 -15.57 -23.10
N LEU A 164 -3.67 -16.22 -22.22
CA LEU A 164 -3.75 -15.93 -20.78
C LEU A 164 -3.01 -16.94 -19.91
N ALA A 165 -2.93 -18.20 -20.37
CA ALA A 165 -2.30 -19.29 -19.63
C ALA A 165 -0.85 -18.98 -19.24
N GLY A 166 -0.53 -19.14 -17.95
CA GLY A 166 0.81 -18.90 -17.39
C GLY A 166 1.23 -17.44 -17.28
N LYS A 167 0.34 -16.48 -17.60
CA LYS A 167 0.59 -15.03 -17.50
C LYS A 167 -0.21 -14.35 -16.40
N VAL A 168 -0.98 -15.13 -15.65
CA VAL A 168 -1.83 -14.64 -14.56
C VAL A 168 -1.15 -14.83 -13.21
N PRO A 169 -1.46 -13.98 -12.22
CA PRO A 169 -0.92 -14.14 -10.87
C PRO A 169 -1.49 -15.39 -10.19
N PRO A 170 -0.85 -15.84 -9.08
CA PRO A 170 -1.41 -16.89 -8.23
C PRO A 170 -2.87 -16.66 -7.83
N PHE A 171 -3.68 -17.71 -7.88
CA PHE A 171 -5.07 -17.68 -7.47
C PHE A 171 -5.21 -17.69 -5.94
N LEU A 172 -6.20 -16.94 -5.44
CA LEU A 172 -6.63 -17.04 -4.05
C LEU A 172 -7.78 -18.04 -3.93
N LYS A 173 -7.99 -18.55 -2.72
CA LYS A 173 -9.16 -19.32 -2.32
C LYS A 173 -9.97 -18.53 -1.32
N SER A 174 -11.29 -18.63 -1.39
CA SER A 174 -12.20 -17.93 -0.50
C SER A 174 -13.38 -18.83 -0.09
N THR A 175 -14.31 -18.29 0.70
CA THR A 175 -15.57 -18.96 1.00
C THR A 175 -16.56 -18.76 -0.16
N PRO A 176 -17.45 -19.74 -0.47
CA PRO A 176 -18.36 -19.62 -1.61
C PRO A 176 -19.22 -18.35 -1.63
N ALA A 177 -19.61 -17.85 -0.45
CA ALA A 177 -20.36 -16.60 -0.32
C ALA A 177 -19.54 -15.37 -0.75
N LEU A 178 -18.26 -15.31 -0.39
CA LEU A 178 -17.37 -14.24 -0.80
C LEU A 178 -17.00 -14.35 -2.29
N GLU A 179 -16.87 -15.57 -2.83
CA GLU A 179 -16.59 -15.79 -4.26
C GLU A 179 -17.73 -15.29 -5.15
N ALA A 180 -18.98 -15.58 -4.80
CA ALA A 180 -20.16 -15.09 -5.52
C ALA A 180 -20.30 -13.56 -5.41
N ALA A 181 -19.90 -12.97 -4.29
CA ALA A 181 -19.89 -11.52 -4.12
C ALA A 181 -18.83 -10.85 -5.02
N ASP A 182 -17.64 -11.45 -5.12
CA ASP A 182 -16.45 -10.83 -5.75
C ASP A 182 -16.59 -10.56 -7.25
N GLU A 183 -17.39 -11.38 -7.95
CA GLU A 183 -17.75 -11.18 -9.35
C GLU A 183 -18.54 -9.87 -9.58
N ASN A 184 -19.29 -9.44 -8.57
CA ASN A 184 -20.24 -8.32 -8.66
C ASN A 184 -19.72 -7.03 -8.00
N ARG A 185 -18.78 -7.14 -7.07
CA ARG A 185 -18.17 -6.04 -6.30
C ARG A 185 -16.78 -6.45 -5.81
N PRO A 186 -15.84 -5.52 -5.59
CA PRO A 186 -14.51 -5.90 -5.12
C PRO A 186 -14.51 -6.34 -3.66
N VAL A 187 -14.15 -7.60 -3.41
CA VAL A 187 -14.03 -8.16 -2.07
C VAL A 187 -12.55 -8.24 -1.68
N VAL A 188 -12.17 -7.51 -0.63
CA VAL A 188 -10.83 -7.60 0.00
C VAL A 188 -11.02 -8.11 1.42
N SER A 189 -10.54 -9.33 1.72
CA SER A 189 -10.85 -10.01 2.99
C SER A 189 -9.64 -10.78 3.53
N PRO A 190 -9.43 -10.83 4.86
CA PRO A 190 -8.48 -11.73 5.50
C PRO A 190 -8.79 -13.22 5.31
N GLU A 191 -10.02 -13.56 4.91
CA GLU A 191 -10.46 -14.93 4.61
C GLU A 191 -9.96 -15.43 3.25
N LYS A 192 -9.53 -14.52 2.37
CA LYS A 192 -8.88 -14.87 1.10
C LYS A 192 -7.43 -15.25 1.36
N VAL A 193 -7.03 -16.44 0.92
CA VAL A 193 -5.72 -17.02 1.18
C VAL A 193 -5.16 -17.75 -0.04
N TYR A 194 -3.84 -17.87 -0.14
CA TYR A 194 -3.20 -18.81 -1.06
C TYR A 194 -3.37 -20.22 -0.49
N ALA A 195 -4.09 -21.08 -1.20
CA ALA A 195 -4.34 -22.46 -0.78
C ALA A 195 -3.46 -23.48 -1.50
N GLU A 196 -2.90 -23.11 -2.66
CA GLU A 196 -2.12 -23.99 -3.51
C GLU A 196 -0.80 -23.31 -3.88
N GLN A 197 0.29 -24.08 -3.85
CA GLN A 197 1.61 -23.58 -4.23
C GLN A 197 1.64 -23.39 -5.75
N SER A 198 2.06 -22.22 -6.20
CA SER A 198 2.13 -21.86 -7.62
C SER A 198 3.38 -21.03 -7.92
N ALA A 199 3.72 -20.90 -9.20
CA ALA A 199 4.82 -20.06 -9.64
C ALA A 199 4.56 -18.59 -9.24
N GLY A 200 5.58 -17.92 -8.70
CA GLY A 200 5.47 -16.56 -8.16
C GLY A 200 5.21 -16.49 -6.65
N LEU A 201 4.93 -17.62 -5.98
CA LEU A 201 4.91 -17.70 -4.51
C LEU A 201 6.25 -18.24 -4.01
N LEU A 202 6.99 -17.43 -3.24
CA LEU A 202 8.36 -17.71 -2.81
C LEU A 202 8.46 -18.20 -1.35
N ALA A 203 7.35 -18.27 -0.63
CA ALA A 203 7.23 -18.95 0.65
C ALA A 203 6.14 -20.04 0.60
N SER A 204 6.22 -21.01 1.53
CA SER A 204 5.27 -22.11 1.61
C SER A 204 3.85 -21.63 1.96
N VAL A 205 2.88 -21.99 1.13
CA VAL A 205 1.45 -21.68 1.39
C VAL A 205 0.89 -22.42 2.61
N THR A 206 1.50 -23.54 3.02
CA THR A 206 1.05 -24.28 4.23
C THR A 206 1.32 -23.49 5.50
N SER A 207 2.48 -22.82 5.57
CA SER A 207 2.89 -22.02 6.72
C SER A 207 2.43 -20.56 6.60
N TYR A 208 2.43 -20.01 5.37
CA TYR A 208 2.16 -18.61 5.08
C TYR A 208 1.05 -18.44 4.03
N PRO A 209 -0.20 -18.88 4.32
CA PRO A 209 -1.31 -18.82 3.37
C PRO A 209 -1.89 -17.39 3.20
N LYS A 210 -1.73 -16.51 4.19
CA LYS A 210 -2.32 -15.16 4.17
C LYS A 210 -1.46 -14.15 3.42
N PHE A 211 -0.23 -13.98 3.87
CA PHE A 211 0.77 -13.15 3.21
C PHE A 211 1.89 -14.07 2.74
N ASN A 212 2.34 -13.88 1.51
CA ASN A 212 3.43 -14.65 0.95
C ASN A 212 4.49 -13.68 0.43
N LYS A 213 5.63 -14.21 0.05
CA LYS A 213 6.67 -13.45 -0.63
C LYS A 213 6.42 -13.57 -2.14
N ILE A 214 6.11 -12.46 -2.77
CA ILE A 214 5.75 -12.38 -4.19
C ILE A 214 6.57 -11.29 -4.86
N ASP A 215 6.67 -11.29 -6.18
CA ASP A 215 7.44 -10.28 -6.90
C ASP A 215 6.72 -8.93 -6.90
N TYR A 216 7.47 -7.86 -6.64
CA TYR A 216 6.96 -6.50 -6.75
C TYR A 216 6.63 -6.16 -8.21
N PRO A 217 5.47 -5.55 -8.50
CA PRO A 217 5.03 -5.28 -9.87
C PRO A 217 6.00 -4.36 -10.61
N ASN A 218 6.01 -4.46 -11.94
CA ASN A 218 6.87 -3.63 -12.77
C ASN A 218 6.31 -2.21 -12.93
N ILE A 219 6.45 -1.42 -11.87
CA ILE A 219 5.92 -0.06 -11.76
C ILE A 219 7.01 0.94 -11.36
N ARG A 220 6.73 2.23 -11.58
CA ARG A 220 7.66 3.34 -11.29
C ARG A 220 7.63 3.80 -9.84
N PHE A 221 6.73 3.26 -9.02
CA PHE A 221 6.66 3.61 -7.62
C PHE A 221 7.73 2.86 -6.83
N GLY A 222 8.57 3.59 -6.10
CA GLY A 222 9.82 3.09 -5.51
C GLY A 222 9.70 2.37 -4.18
N TYR A 223 8.56 1.74 -3.86
CA TYR A 223 8.40 0.99 -2.60
C TYR A 223 9.34 -0.22 -2.52
N ALA A 224 9.41 -1.03 -3.59
CA ALA A 224 10.42 -2.06 -3.81
C ALA A 224 10.91 -2.02 -5.28
N LYS A 225 11.97 -2.77 -5.65
CA LYS A 225 12.47 -2.75 -7.04
C LYS A 225 11.52 -3.61 -7.87
N PRO A 226 11.15 -3.23 -9.10
CA PRO A 226 10.46 -4.13 -10.02
C PRO A 226 11.07 -5.54 -10.06
N GLY A 227 10.26 -6.56 -9.78
CA GLY A 227 10.70 -7.96 -9.72
C GLY A 227 11.44 -8.36 -8.43
N GLU A 228 11.70 -7.42 -7.52
CA GLU A 228 12.23 -7.74 -6.18
C GLU A 228 11.12 -8.38 -5.34
N PRO A 229 11.41 -9.54 -4.72
CA PRO A 229 10.46 -10.17 -3.81
C PRO A 229 10.13 -9.28 -2.61
N PHE A 230 8.85 -9.12 -2.32
CA PHE A 230 8.35 -8.40 -1.14
C PHE A 230 7.17 -9.17 -0.52
N VAL A 231 6.85 -8.85 0.72
CA VAL A 231 5.79 -9.55 1.45
C VAL A 231 4.47 -8.87 1.19
N ALA A 232 3.53 -9.59 0.58
CA ALA A 232 2.21 -9.07 0.25
C ALA A 232 1.18 -10.19 0.00
N LYS A 233 -0.09 -9.79 -0.07
CA LYS A 233 -1.17 -10.60 -0.63
C LYS A 233 -1.78 -9.87 -1.81
N ARG A 234 -1.84 -10.50 -2.98
CA ARG A 234 -2.35 -9.88 -4.21
C ARG A 234 -3.80 -10.30 -4.45
N ASN A 235 -4.74 -9.40 -4.20
CA ASN A 235 -6.10 -9.53 -4.73
C ASN A 235 -6.12 -8.99 -6.16
N TRP A 236 -6.73 -9.68 -7.09
CA TRP A 236 -6.72 -9.24 -8.48
C TRP A 236 -8.00 -9.63 -9.21
N TRP A 237 -8.35 -8.83 -10.22
CA TRP A 237 -9.56 -8.99 -11.03
C TRP A 237 -9.22 -8.69 -12.49
N ALA A 238 -9.69 -9.56 -13.39
CA ALA A 238 -9.48 -9.42 -14.82
C ALA A 238 -10.73 -8.91 -15.53
N PHE A 239 -10.54 -8.06 -16.54
CA PHE A 239 -11.61 -7.57 -17.39
C PHE A 239 -11.10 -7.23 -18.78
N SER A 240 -12.01 -7.20 -19.74
CA SER A 240 -11.74 -6.91 -21.14
C SER A 240 -12.31 -5.55 -21.50
N VAL A 241 -11.55 -4.74 -22.25
CA VAL A 241 -12.03 -3.50 -22.85
C VAL A 241 -11.99 -3.63 -24.36
N ARG A 242 -13.14 -3.42 -24.99
CA ARG A 242 -13.26 -3.36 -26.45
C ARG A 242 -13.18 -1.92 -26.94
N TYR A 243 -12.25 -1.65 -27.85
CA TYR A 243 -12.11 -0.36 -28.52
C TYR A 243 -12.55 -0.47 -29.98
N GLY A 244 -13.46 0.43 -30.40
CA GLY A 244 -13.93 0.53 -31.79
C GLY A 244 -15.08 -0.42 -32.16
N GLU A 245 -15.77 -0.07 -33.24
CA GLU A 245 -16.97 -0.76 -33.74
C GLU A 245 -16.63 -1.74 -34.88
N GLY A 246 -17.39 -2.84 -35.03
CA GLY A 246 -17.27 -3.82 -36.12
C GLY A 246 -16.06 -4.77 -36.03
N ASP A 247 -15.65 -5.33 -37.18
CA ASP A 247 -14.54 -6.30 -37.33
C ASP A 247 -13.14 -5.71 -37.13
N VAL A 248 -13.04 -4.39 -36.91
CA VAL A 248 -11.77 -3.66 -36.69
C VAL A 248 -11.54 -3.38 -35.20
N GLY A 249 -12.48 -3.77 -34.34
CA GLY A 249 -12.39 -3.55 -32.89
C GLY A 249 -11.25 -4.34 -32.25
N VAL A 250 -10.49 -3.69 -31.37
CA VAL A 250 -9.41 -4.33 -30.60
C VAL A 250 -9.91 -4.61 -29.19
N THR A 251 -9.80 -5.85 -28.75
CA THR A 251 -10.08 -6.23 -27.36
C THR A 251 -8.76 -6.39 -26.63
N LYS A 252 -8.62 -5.69 -25.51
CA LYS A 252 -7.48 -5.80 -24.61
C LYS A 252 -7.94 -6.32 -23.25
N ASN A 253 -7.12 -7.17 -22.65
CA ASN A 253 -7.39 -7.75 -21.33
C ASN A 253 -6.49 -7.08 -20.29
N TYR A 254 -7.07 -6.72 -19.15
CA TYR A 254 -6.36 -6.07 -18.05
C TYR A 254 -6.54 -6.84 -16.76
N ILE A 255 -5.55 -6.71 -15.88
CA ILE A 255 -5.61 -7.13 -14.49
C ILE A 255 -5.51 -5.89 -13.61
N LEU A 256 -6.59 -5.61 -12.87
CA LEU A 256 -6.55 -4.70 -11.74
C LEU A 256 -6.10 -5.47 -10.50
N SER A 257 -4.98 -5.08 -9.92
CA SER A 257 -4.42 -5.69 -8.72
C SER A 257 -4.46 -4.73 -7.54
N LEU A 258 -4.84 -5.23 -6.38
CA LEU A 258 -4.68 -4.61 -5.08
C LEU A 258 -3.79 -5.52 -4.23
N TYR A 259 -2.57 -5.05 -4.01
CA TYR A 259 -1.63 -5.66 -3.10
C TYR A 259 -1.93 -5.16 -1.68
N GLU A 260 -2.25 -6.08 -0.78
CA GLU A 260 -2.23 -5.83 0.67
C GLU A 260 -0.79 -6.00 1.14
N VAL A 261 -0.15 -4.88 1.45
CA VAL A 261 1.27 -4.76 1.73
C VAL A 261 1.44 -4.42 3.21
N PRO A 262 1.84 -5.36 4.07
CA PRO A 262 2.25 -5.02 5.43
C PRO A 262 3.37 -3.99 5.41
N SER A 263 3.37 -3.13 6.43
CA SER A 263 4.49 -2.24 6.68
C SER A 263 5.77 -3.07 6.78
N GLN A 264 6.70 -2.83 5.85
CA GLN A 264 7.89 -3.68 5.70
C GLN A 264 9.16 -2.90 5.39
N LEU A 265 9.08 -1.57 5.26
CA LEU A 265 10.24 -0.72 5.09
C LEU A 265 10.87 -0.39 6.45
N PRO A 266 12.19 -0.15 6.52
CA PRO A 266 12.88 0.26 7.74
C PRO A 266 12.22 1.48 8.40
N ILE A 267 11.76 2.43 7.59
CA ILE A 267 11.04 3.63 8.03
C ILE A 267 9.79 3.80 7.17
N GLU A 268 8.62 3.83 7.81
CA GLU A 268 7.33 4.00 7.13
C GLU A 268 6.37 4.90 7.91
N ALA A 269 5.83 5.94 7.26
CA ALA A 269 4.89 6.86 7.92
C ALA A 269 3.80 7.42 6.99
N ALA A 270 2.54 7.35 7.42
CA ALA A 270 1.42 8.02 6.74
C ALA A 270 1.26 9.51 7.16
N THR A 271 2.39 10.19 7.43
CA THR A 271 2.45 11.59 7.88
C THR A 271 3.67 12.29 7.28
N PHE A 272 3.89 13.55 7.64
CA PHE A 272 5.14 14.24 7.33
C PHE A 272 6.27 13.68 8.21
N ALA A 273 7.31 13.14 7.59
CA ALA A 273 8.49 12.61 8.27
C ALA A 273 9.75 13.42 7.94
N GLU A 274 10.54 13.72 8.96
CA GLU A 274 11.86 14.35 8.82
C GLU A 274 12.94 13.39 9.28
N ILE A 275 13.88 13.10 8.38
CA ILE A 275 14.89 12.04 8.53
C ILE A 275 16.27 12.67 8.53
N GLY A 276 17.13 12.22 9.45
CA GLY A 276 18.54 12.60 9.48
C GLY A 276 18.92 13.71 10.46
N GLN A 277 17.94 14.32 11.12
CA GLN A 277 18.15 15.28 12.21
C GLN A 277 17.20 15.01 13.38
N TYR A 278 17.64 15.35 14.58
CA TYR A 278 16.82 15.42 15.80
C TYR A 278 16.08 16.75 15.86
N GLU A 279 15.06 16.87 16.71
CA GLU A 279 14.28 18.11 16.90
C GLU A 279 15.15 19.35 17.22
N GLY A 280 16.27 19.16 17.91
CA GLY A 280 17.24 20.22 18.20
C GLY A 280 18.12 20.66 17.01
N GLY A 281 17.92 20.08 15.82
CA GLY A 281 18.71 20.35 14.60
C GLY A 281 20.06 19.62 14.55
N THR A 282 20.38 18.79 15.54
CA THR A 282 21.59 17.96 15.52
C THR A 282 21.42 16.84 14.50
N ALA A 283 22.43 16.55 13.69
CA ALA A 283 22.39 15.43 12.74
C ALA A 283 22.45 14.07 13.45
N TRP A 284 21.89 13.04 12.81
CA TRP A 284 22.07 11.66 13.26
C TRP A 284 23.55 11.25 13.22
N GLY A 285 23.95 10.42 14.19
CA GLY A 285 25.30 9.88 14.26
C GLY A 285 25.50 8.64 13.37
N ALA A 286 26.75 8.18 13.24
CA ALA A 286 27.12 6.99 12.46
C ALA A 286 26.61 5.65 13.06
N ASN A 287 26.01 5.71 14.24
CA ASN A 287 25.37 4.62 14.97
C ASN A 287 23.92 4.35 14.52
N ILE A 288 23.42 5.10 13.53
CA ILE A 288 22.11 4.87 12.92
C ILE A 288 22.35 4.40 11.48
N THR A 289 21.94 3.17 11.17
CA THR A 289 22.03 2.58 9.83
C THR A 289 20.63 2.31 9.29
N ILE A 290 20.44 2.57 7.99
CA ILE A 290 19.22 2.23 7.26
C ILE A 290 19.60 1.32 6.11
N GLU A 291 19.04 0.12 6.08
CA GLU A 291 19.09 -0.80 4.95
C GLU A 291 17.73 -0.79 4.23
N GLY A 292 17.72 -0.60 2.92
CA GLY A 292 16.48 -0.58 2.13
C GLY A 292 15.91 0.82 1.91
N GLY A 293 14.60 0.91 1.69
CA GLY A 293 13.91 2.14 1.28
C GLY A 293 13.15 2.85 2.40
N ILE A 294 12.90 4.14 2.21
CA ILE A 294 12.07 4.93 3.14
C ILE A 294 10.77 5.30 2.45
N TYR A 295 9.64 5.19 3.16
CA TYR A 295 8.36 5.74 2.72
C TYR A 295 7.77 6.73 3.73
N ALA A 296 7.30 7.88 3.24
CA ALA A 296 6.42 8.75 4.00
C ALA A 296 5.39 9.44 3.10
N ASP A 297 4.25 9.89 3.64
CA ASP A 297 3.31 10.69 2.84
C ASP A 297 3.97 11.96 2.30
N SER A 298 4.68 12.68 3.19
CA SER A 298 5.62 13.74 2.86
C SER A 298 6.95 13.45 3.55
N LEU A 299 8.07 13.62 2.85
CA LEU A 299 9.39 13.32 3.37
C LEU A 299 10.31 14.53 3.27
N LYS A 300 11.08 14.80 4.33
CA LYS A 300 12.24 15.68 4.28
C LYS A 300 13.50 14.89 4.67
N MET A 301 14.51 14.92 3.80
CA MET A 301 15.80 14.25 4.02
C MET A 301 16.89 15.26 4.35
N ASN A 302 17.44 15.15 5.56
CA ASN A 302 18.53 15.97 6.06
C ASN A 302 19.84 15.16 6.09
N GLY A 303 20.49 15.03 4.93
CA GLY A 303 21.77 14.33 4.78
C GLY A 303 21.66 12.85 4.37
N ALA A 304 22.82 12.21 4.22
CA ALA A 304 22.95 10.84 3.71
C ALA A 304 23.02 9.80 4.84
N HIS A 305 21.91 9.10 5.08
CA HIS A 305 21.76 8.11 6.17
C HIS A 305 21.60 6.67 5.66
N GLY A 306 22.19 6.34 4.51
CA GLY A 306 22.28 4.97 4.00
C GLY A 306 21.04 4.42 3.27
N ALA A 307 19.96 5.20 3.16
CA ALA A 307 18.77 4.79 2.41
C ALA A 307 19.10 4.45 0.94
N SER A 308 18.56 3.34 0.44
CA SER A 308 18.73 2.93 -0.97
C SER A 308 17.76 3.64 -1.92
N ARG A 309 16.62 4.12 -1.41
CA ARG A 309 15.54 4.73 -2.19
C ARG A 309 14.58 5.52 -1.30
N LEU A 310 13.85 6.45 -1.90
CA LEU A 310 12.84 7.27 -1.26
C LEU A 310 11.52 7.17 -2.01
N ALA A 311 10.45 6.85 -1.30
CA ALA A 311 9.10 6.83 -1.84
C ALA A 311 8.21 7.79 -1.06
N GLY A 312 7.35 8.52 -1.78
CA GLY A 312 6.41 9.45 -1.14
C GLY A 312 5.07 9.53 -1.85
N ARG A 313 4.05 10.01 -1.14
CA ARG A 313 2.70 10.19 -1.71
C ARG A 313 2.49 11.60 -2.25
N GLU A 314 2.87 12.59 -1.46
CA GLU A 314 2.60 14.02 -1.70
C GLU A 314 3.87 14.80 -2.04
N SER A 315 4.92 14.70 -1.25
CA SER A 315 6.16 15.46 -1.46
C SER A 315 7.41 14.76 -0.91
N ILE A 316 8.56 15.03 -1.53
CA ILE A 316 9.88 14.67 -1.02
C ILE A 316 10.77 15.91 -1.19
N GLU A 317 11.41 16.35 -0.11
CA GLU A 317 12.35 17.46 -0.06
C GLU A 317 13.74 16.94 0.32
N LEU A 318 14.76 17.36 -0.43
CA LEU A 318 16.16 17.01 -0.18
C LEU A 318 16.94 18.29 0.16
N ASP A 319 17.54 18.34 1.36
CA ASP A 319 18.32 19.51 1.78
C ASP A 319 19.70 19.59 1.07
N ALA A 320 20.18 18.47 0.53
CA ALA A 320 21.41 18.36 -0.24
C ALA A 320 21.33 17.17 -1.21
N PRO A 321 22.21 17.11 -2.24
CA PRO A 321 22.32 15.94 -3.09
C PRO A 321 22.58 14.68 -2.27
N LEU A 322 21.85 13.61 -2.61
CA LEU A 322 21.90 12.33 -1.91
C LEU A 322 22.33 11.22 -2.87
N GLU A 323 23.16 10.30 -2.40
CA GLU A 323 23.47 9.07 -3.14
C GLU A 323 22.49 7.97 -2.73
N LEU A 324 21.74 7.46 -3.69
CA LEU A 324 20.72 6.41 -3.53
C LEU A 324 21.07 5.27 -4.48
N ASP A 325 21.50 4.13 -3.93
CA ASP A 325 21.86 2.91 -4.69
C ASP A 325 22.84 3.20 -5.86
N GLY A 326 23.85 4.04 -5.60
CA GLY A 326 24.86 4.46 -6.58
C GLY A 326 24.40 5.55 -7.57
N THR A 327 23.20 6.12 -7.39
CA THR A 327 22.68 7.23 -8.18
C THR A 327 22.62 8.51 -7.34
N THR A 328 23.28 9.57 -7.77
CA THR A 328 23.14 10.89 -7.14
C THR A 328 21.83 11.55 -7.55
N VAL A 329 21.04 11.98 -6.58
CA VAL A 329 19.75 12.65 -6.75
C VAL A 329 19.78 14.00 -6.03
N ASP A 330 19.35 15.05 -6.72
CA ASP A 330 19.27 16.41 -6.18
C ASP A 330 17.80 16.83 -6.00
N ASN A 331 17.55 17.98 -5.39
CA ASN A 331 16.21 18.49 -5.09
C ASN A 331 15.35 18.77 -6.35
N ASP A 332 15.96 18.80 -7.53
CA ASP A 332 15.28 18.93 -8.82
C ASP A 332 14.87 17.59 -9.46
N PHE A 333 14.90 16.48 -8.71
CA PHE A 333 14.62 15.13 -9.22
C PHE A 333 13.29 14.99 -9.97
N ASP A 334 12.28 15.78 -9.64
CA ASP A 334 10.96 15.78 -10.29
C ASP A 334 10.77 16.89 -11.33
N ALA A 335 11.82 17.67 -11.61
CA ALA A 335 11.77 18.65 -12.68
C ALA A 335 11.61 17.97 -14.06
N MET A 336 10.92 18.64 -14.98
CA MET A 336 10.70 18.12 -16.33
C MET A 336 12.04 17.84 -17.03
N GLY A 337 12.20 16.66 -17.62
CA GLY A 337 13.42 16.25 -18.30
C GLY A 337 14.46 15.61 -17.37
N VAL A 338 14.52 16.00 -16.09
CA VAL A 338 15.43 15.39 -15.11
C VAL A 338 15.03 13.94 -14.86
N ARG A 339 13.75 13.69 -14.54
CA ARG A 339 13.22 12.34 -14.33
C ARG A 339 13.37 11.44 -15.56
N GLU A 340 13.08 11.97 -16.75
CA GLU A 340 13.20 11.22 -18.01
C GLU A 340 14.67 10.92 -18.34
N SER A 341 15.59 11.87 -18.06
CA SER A 341 17.03 11.66 -18.22
C SER A 341 17.59 10.65 -17.21
N MET A 342 17.09 10.67 -15.98
CA MET A 342 17.45 9.72 -14.93
C MET A 342 17.00 8.30 -15.32
N HIS A 343 15.77 8.17 -15.83
CA HIS A 343 15.25 6.91 -16.37
C HIS A 343 16.08 6.40 -17.55
N ALA A 344 16.39 7.27 -18.52
CA ALA A 344 17.20 6.93 -19.68
C ALA A 344 18.63 6.50 -19.28
N SER A 345 19.19 7.13 -18.26
CA SER A 345 20.54 6.84 -17.75
C SER A 345 20.60 5.56 -16.93
N ALA A 346 19.58 5.33 -16.08
CA ALA A 346 19.48 4.14 -15.23
C ALA A 346 19.18 2.85 -16.01
N LYS A 347 18.67 2.95 -17.25
CA LYS A 347 18.25 1.81 -18.12
C LYS A 347 17.30 0.82 -17.44
N THR A 348 16.64 1.23 -16.36
CA THR A 348 15.72 0.44 -15.58
C THR A 348 14.46 1.26 -15.31
N ASN A 349 13.35 0.60 -14.98
CA ASN A 349 12.13 1.28 -14.53
C ASN A 349 12.22 1.77 -13.07
N ILE A 350 13.39 1.61 -12.44
CA ILE A 350 13.63 2.00 -11.06
C ILE A 350 13.85 3.50 -11.01
N LEU A 351 13.05 4.19 -10.20
CA LEU A 351 13.32 5.56 -9.80
C LEU A 351 13.83 5.52 -8.35
N PRO A 352 15.04 6.03 -8.07
CA PRO A 352 15.58 6.07 -6.71
C PRO A 352 14.75 6.98 -5.79
N VAL A 353 14.10 7.99 -6.38
CA VAL A 353 13.11 8.84 -5.72
C VAL A 353 11.81 8.81 -6.51
N ALA A 354 10.70 8.44 -5.88
CA ALA A 354 9.43 8.27 -6.55
C ALA A 354 8.25 8.83 -5.75
N LEU A 355 7.42 9.62 -6.43
CA LEU A 355 6.12 10.05 -5.92
C LEU A 355 5.01 9.20 -6.53
N SER A 356 4.08 8.69 -5.71
CA SER A 356 2.94 7.93 -6.21
C SER A 356 2.07 8.76 -7.16
N ALA A 357 1.94 10.07 -6.91
CA ALA A 357 1.21 11.01 -7.77
C ALA A 357 1.74 11.05 -9.22
N ASN A 358 3.04 10.78 -9.40
CA ASN A 358 3.70 10.83 -10.71
C ASN A 358 3.62 9.50 -11.47
N SER A 359 3.27 8.41 -10.80
CA SER A 359 3.15 7.08 -11.38
C SER A 359 1.71 6.83 -11.86
N GLY A 360 1.42 7.17 -13.12
CA GLY A 360 0.05 7.34 -13.61
C GLY A 360 -0.94 6.16 -13.45
N ARG A 361 -0.48 4.90 -13.46
CA ARG A 361 -1.31 3.69 -13.30
C ARG A 361 -1.17 3.04 -11.92
N VAL A 362 -0.76 3.81 -10.91
CA VAL A 362 -0.49 3.32 -9.56
C VAL A 362 -1.12 4.23 -8.52
N VAL A 363 -1.70 3.65 -7.48
CA VAL A 363 -2.07 4.35 -6.25
C VAL A 363 -1.51 3.59 -5.06
N PHE A 364 -0.79 4.30 -4.20
CA PHE A 364 -0.42 3.82 -2.88
C PHE A 364 -1.34 4.47 -1.86
N TYR A 365 -2.06 3.65 -1.09
CA TYR A 365 -3.05 4.07 -0.11
C TYR A 365 -2.68 3.47 1.25
N PRO A 366 -2.01 4.24 2.11
CA PRO A 366 -1.76 3.81 3.49
C PRO A 366 -3.08 3.62 4.22
N ILE A 367 -3.31 2.43 4.80
CA ILE A 367 -4.57 2.16 5.47
C ILE A 367 -4.50 2.64 6.90
N PRO A 368 -5.45 3.53 7.25
CA PRO A 368 -5.21 4.60 8.18
C PRO A 368 -4.85 4.04 9.54
N SER A 369 -3.66 4.41 9.97
CA SER A 369 -3.30 4.47 11.37
C SER A 369 -3.56 5.87 11.90
N GLY A 370 -4.01 5.91 13.15
CA GLY A 370 -4.41 7.06 13.94
C GLY A 370 -4.76 6.52 15.32
N THR A 371 -5.34 7.33 16.19
CA THR A 371 -5.77 6.85 17.51
C THR A 371 -6.82 5.74 17.39
N ALA A 372 -7.57 5.66 16.28
CA ALA A 372 -8.49 4.57 15.98
C ALA A 372 -7.83 3.18 15.83
N PHE A 373 -6.54 3.13 15.47
CA PHE A 373 -5.78 1.87 15.43
C PHE A 373 -5.55 1.30 16.84
N LEU A 374 -5.35 2.20 17.80
CA LEU A 374 -5.06 1.90 19.20
C LEU A 374 -6.31 1.62 20.04
N ASN A 375 -7.46 2.11 19.60
CA ASN A 375 -8.71 2.01 20.32
C ASN A 375 -9.57 0.85 19.80
N LYS A 376 -10.18 0.10 20.73
CA LYS A 376 -11.23 -0.85 20.36
C LYS A 376 -12.47 -0.10 19.87
N PHE A 377 -13.15 -0.71 18.90
CA PHE A 377 -14.40 -0.18 18.38
C PHE A 377 -15.54 -0.31 19.40
N VAL A 378 -16.37 0.72 19.51
CA VAL A 378 -17.58 0.72 20.33
C VAL A 378 -18.77 0.31 19.46
N GLY A 379 -19.40 -0.83 19.78
CA GLY A 379 -20.52 -1.39 19.02
C GLY A 379 -20.11 -2.54 18.10
N THR A 380 -20.90 -2.80 17.06
CA THR A 380 -20.63 -3.88 16.09
C THR A 380 -19.71 -3.35 14.97
N PRO A 381 -18.45 -3.80 14.88
CA PRO A 381 -17.52 -3.31 13.88
C PRO A 381 -17.91 -3.81 12.47
N THR A 382 -17.76 -2.94 11.47
CA THR A 382 -17.83 -3.37 10.05
C THR A 382 -16.59 -4.15 9.66
N LYS A 383 -16.60 -4.79 8.48
CA LYS A 383 -15.41 -5.44 7.93
C LYS A 383 -14.26 -4.45 7.71
N TRP A 384 -14.56 -3.19 7.39
CA TRP A 384 -13.55 -2.13 7.31
C TRP A 384 -12.95 -1.79 8.68
N ASP A 385 -13.77 -1.75 9.74
CA ASP A 385 -13.29 -1.46 11.09
C ASP A 385 -12.41 -2.58 11.64
N GLN A 386 -12.76 -3.84 11.36
CA GLN A 386 -11.91 -4.99 11.65
C GLN A 386 -10.59 -4.94 10.88
N TYR A 387 -10.64 -4.54 9.60
CA TYR A 387 -9.46 -4.53 8.74
C TYR A 387 -8.42 -3.47 9.13
N LYS A 388 -8.85 -2.29 9.58
CA LYS A 388 -7.95 -1.16 9.88
C LYS A 388 -7.49 -1.08 11.35
N SER A 389 -8.11 -1.79 12.29
CA SER A 389 -7.89 -1.58 13.74
C SER A 389 -7.07 -2.70 14.37
N GLY A 390 -5.84 -2.39 14.79
CA GLY A 390 -5.00 -3.35 15.52
C GLY A 390 -5.56 -3.77 16.88
N ALA A 391 -6.29 -2.88 17.56
CA ALA A 391 -6.86 -3.15 18.88
C ALA A 391 -7.99 -4.20 18.86
N ILE A 392 -8.79 -4.27 17.78
CA ILE A 392 -9.89 -5.25 17.66
C ILE A 392 -9.34 -6.68 17.55
N ASP A 393 -8.19 -6.84 16.87
CA ASP A 393 -7.60 -8.15 16.61
C ASP A 393 -6.77 -8.73 17.75
N CYS A 394 -6.52 -7.93 18.81
CA CYS A 394 -5.82 -8.36 20.00
C CYS A 394 -6.54 -9.51 20.73
N LYS A 395 -5.81 -10.59 21.02
CA LYS A 395 -6.37 -11.82 21.61
C LYS A 395 -6.48 -11.76 23.13
N VAL A 396 -5.60 -10.99 23.76
CA VAL A 396 -5.61 -10.68 25.19
C VAL A 396 -5.95 -9.21 25.37
N THR A 397 -6.77 -8.88 26.36
CA THR A 397 -7.16 -7.50 26.62
C THR A 397 -7.14 -7.23 28.10
N ILE A 398 -6.46 -6.15 28.49
CA ILE A 398 -6.26 -5.71 29.88
C ILE A 398 -6.95 -4.36 30.02
N GLU A 399 -8.05 -4.34 30.76
CA GLU A 399 -8.86 -3.15 31.01
C GLU A 399 -8.80 -2.82 32.50
N ALA A 400 -8.26 -1.65 32.87
CA ALA A 400 -8.33 -1.19 34.25
C ALA A 400 -9.78 -0.80 34.61
N LEU A 401 -10.30 -1.37 35.71
CA LEU A 401 -11.69 -1.22 36.15
C LEU A 401 -11.86 -0.27 37.33
N ALA A 402 -10.83 -0.16 38.17
CA ALA A 402 -10.80 0.73 39.32
C ALA A 402 -9.36 1.17 39.58
N MET A 403 -9.20 2.41 40.03
CA MET A 403 -7.91 3.00 40.42
C MET A 403 -7.89 3.28 41.93
N VAL A 404 -6.79 3.84 42.44
CA VAL A 404 -6.71 4.34 43.81
C VAL A 404 -7.61 5.58 43.98
N SER A 405 -7.53 6.54 43.05
CA SER A 405 -8.38 7.73 43.00
C SER A 405 -8.31 8.40 41.61
N LEU A 406 -9.05 9.49 41.37
CA LEU A 406 -8.91 10.28 40.15
C LEU A 406 -7.52 10.94 40.00
N ASP A 407 -6.84 11.19 41.12
CA ASP A 407 -5.50 11.80 41.14
C ASP A 407 -4.38 10.74 41.05
N ASP A 408 -4.63 9.52 41.55
CA ASP A 408 -3.72 8.38 41.44
C ASP A 408 -4.37 7.27 40.60
N GLN A 409 -4.02 7.28 39.31
CA GLN A 409 -4.47 6.30 38.32
C GLN A 409 -3.73 4.94 38.44
N THR A 410 -3.26 4.54 39.63
CA THR A 410 -2.72 3.20 39.90
C THR A 410 -3.84 2.18 39.93
N PRO A 411 -3.83 1.15 39.06
CA PRO A 411 -4.90 0.15 39.02
C PRO A 411 -5.01 -0.67 40.30
N THR A 412 -6.21 -0.71 40.88
CA THR A 412 -6.55 -1.60 42.01
C THR A 412 -7.38 -2.81 41.57
N SER A 413 -8.01 -2.72 40.39
CA SER A 413 -8.74 -3.80 39.74
C SER A 413 -8.53 -3.77 38.23
N ILE A 414 -8.23 -4.93 37.64
CA ILE A 414 -8.10 -5.09 36.19
C ILE A 414 -8.91 -6.28 35.68
N ARG A 415 -9.46 -6.16 34.48
CA ARG A 415 -10.12 -7.23 33.74
C ARG A 415 -9.19 -7.72 32.64
N VAL A 416 -8.86 -9.00 32.70
CA VAL A 416 -8.07 -9.68 31.66
C VAL A 416 -8.99 -10.62 30.89
N LYS A 417 -9.17 -10.38 29.59
CA LYS A 417 -9.87 -11.29 28.67
C LYS A 417 -8.83 -11.98 27.81
N TYR A 418 -8.97 -13.29 27.57
CA TYR A 418 -8.06 -14.09 26.74
C TYR A 418 -8.78 -15.25 26.08
N LYS A 419 -8.17 -15.88 25.08
CA LYS A 419 -8.73 -17.05 24.40
C LYS A 419 -8.41 -18.35 25.13
N THR A 420 -9.38 -19.25 25.17
CA THR A 420 -9.22 -20.64 25.60
C THR A 420 -8.71 -21.51 24.44
N PRO A 421 -8.27 -22.76 24.67
CA PRO A 421 -7.90 -23.68 23.60
C PRO A 421 -9.03 -23.95 22.58
N SER A 422 -10.30 -23.80 22.98
CA SER A 422 -11.46 -23.93 22.09
C SER A 422 -11.81 -22.64 21.32
N GLY A 423 -11.05 -21.56 21.53
CA GLY A 423 -11.25 -20.26 20.86
C GLY A 423 -12.31 -19.36 21.51
N THR A 424 -12.96 -19.81 22.59
CA THR A 424 -13.87 -18.98 23.38
C THR A 424 -13.11 -17.94 24.19
N THR A 425 -13.74 -16.82 24.50
CA THR A 425 -13.13 -15.78 25.34
C THR A 425 -13.43 -16.08 26.81
N GLN A 426 -12.39 -16.21 27.62
CA GLN A 426 -12.47 -16.29 29.07
C GLN A 426 -12.10 -14.95 29.69
N THR A 427 -12.67 -14.63 30.85
CA THR A 427 -12.42 -13.39 31.58
C THR A 427 -11.94 -13.71 32.99
N THR A 428 -10.95 -12.98 33.48
CA THR A 428 -10.46 -13.02 34.86
C THR A 428 -10.36 -11.59 35.37
N VAL A 429 -10.95 -11.32 36.52
CA VAL A 429 -10.82 -10.04 37.21
C VAL A 429 -9.80 -10.20 38.33
N LEU A 430 -8.79 -9.35 38.34
CA LEU A 430 -7.73 -9.30 39.33
C LEU A 430 -7.91 -8.07 40.20
N THR A 431 -8.08 -8.25 41.50
CA THR A 431 -8.32 -7.19 42.48
C THR A 431 -7.27 -7.26 43.58
N ARG A 432 -6.64 -6.11 43.86
CA ARG A 432 -5.65 -5.96 44.94
C ARG A 432 -6.25 -6.39 46.28
N ASN A 433 -5.44 -7.00 47.13
CA ASN A 433 -5.83 -7.55 48.44
C ASN A 433 -6.90 -8.66 48.41
N SER A 434 -7.19 -9.23 47.23
CA SER A 434 -8.12 -10.36 47.07
C SER A 434 -7.45 -11.51 46.33
N ASN A 435 -7.26 -11.39 45.02
CA ASN A 435 -6.67 -12.41 44.16
C ASN A 435 -5.51 -11.90 43.30
N TRP A 436 -5.07 -10.66 43.56
CA TRP A 436 -3.96 -10.01 42.87
C TRP A 436 -2.89 -9.52 43.86
N PRO A 437 -2.11 -10.45 44.45
CA PRO A 437 -0.98 -10.09 45.30
C PRO A 437 0.04 -9.21 44.56
N SER A 438 0.65 -8.28 45.29
CA SER A 438 1.79 -7.49 44.85
C SER A 438 3.00 -8.38 44.57
N ALA A 439 3.97 -7.88 43.81
CA ALA A 439 5.14 -8.65 43.38
C ALA A 439 5.98 -9.23 44.54
N VAL A 440 5.87 -8.66 45.75
CA VAL A 440 6.60 -9.11 46.95
C VAL A 440 5.78 -10.06 47.83
N GLU A 441 4.47 -10.17 47.59
CA GLU A 441 3.60 -11.10 48.29
C GLU A 441 3.64 -12.48 47.63
N THR A 442 3.31 -13.51 48.42
CA THR A 442 3.37 -14.89 47.94
C THR A 442 2.48 -15.08 46.71
N GLY A 443 3.06 -15.59 45.61
CA GLY A 443 2.37 -15.84 44.36
C GLY A 443 2.15 -14.60 43.48
N GLY A 444 2.60 -13.41 43.88
CA GLY A 444 2.58 -12.23 43.03
C GLY A 444 3.66 -12.21 41.95
N ASP A 445 4.78 -12.89 42.20
CA ASP A 445 5.93 -13.03 41.29
C ASP A 445 5.63 -13.84 40.02
N VAL A 446 4.60 -14.70 40.06
CA VAL A 446 4.13 -15.52 38.93
C VAL A 446 2.98 -14.88 38.14
N ILE A 447 2.45 -13.72 38.57
CA ILE A 447 1.40 -13.01 37.85
C ILE A 447 2.05 -12.06 36.84
N PRO A 448 1.68 -12.13 35.54
CA PRO A 448 2.31 -11.32 34.49
C PRO A 448 1.90 -9.85 34.54
N PHE A 449 1.03 -9.46 35.47
CA PHE A 449 0.48 -8.12 35.61
C PHE A 449 0.78 -7.60 37.01
N GLN A 450 1.43 -6.45 37.11
CA GLN A 450 1.73 -5.78 38.37
C GLN A 450 1.55 -4.27 38.23
N THR A 451 1.67 -3.52 39.31
CA THR A 451 1.57 -2.06 39.30
C THR A 451 2.87 -1.46 39.80
N GLU A 452 3.32 -0.40 39.15
CA GLU A 452 4.58 0.29 39.45
C GLU A 452 4.39 1.79 39.21
N LEU A 453 5.10 2.60 39.99
CA LEU A 453 5.27 4.03 39.72
C LEU A 453 6.59 4.24 38.99
N THR A 454 6.57 4.98 37.89
CA THR A 454 7.81 5.43 37.24
C THR A 454 8.61 6.36 38.16
N SER A 455 9.87 6.64 37.83
CA SER A 455 10.68 7.60 38.60
C SER A 455 10.13 9.03 38.60
N THR A 456 9.21 9.37 37.70
CA THR A 456 8.49 10.64 37.64
C THR A 456 7.13 10.58 38.36
N GLY A 457 6.81 9.49 39.05
CA GLY A 457 5.59 9.33 39.83
C GLY A 457 4.35 8.94 39.03
N ARG A 458 4.50 8.56 37.75
CA ARG A 458 3.37 8.16 36.89
C ARG A 458 2.91 6.73 37.18
N SER A 459 1.62 6.55 37.39
CA SER A 459 0.96 5.27 37.68
C SER A 459 0.93 4.35 36.45
N CYS A 460 1.49 3.16 36.59
CA CYS A 460 1.62 2.20 35.49
C CYS A 460 1.08 0.81 35.82
N ILE A 461 0.50 0.17 34.80
CA ILE A 461 0.38 -1.28 34.75
C ILE A 461 1.65 -1.88 34.12
N THR A 462 2.31 -2.76 34.85
CA THR A 462 3.47 -3.53 34.36
C THR A 462 3.00 -4.84 33.77
N VAL A 463 3.41 -5.12 32.53
CA VAL A 463 3.17 -6.38 31.83
C VAL A 463 4.50 -7.13 31.69
N SER A 464 4.48 -8.42 32.05
CA SER A 464 5.63 -9.32 31.96
C SER A 464 5.36 -10.45 30.96
N PRO A 465 5.70 -10.28 29.67
CA PRO A 465 5.43 -11.27 28.63
C PRO A 465 6.02 -12.65 28.93
N GLY A 466 7.21 -12.71 29.55
CA GLY A 466 7.85 -13.99 29.93
C GLY A 466 7.07 -14.82 30.95
N LEU A 467 6.13 -14.22 31.70
CA LEU A 467 5.27 -14.92 32.65
C LEU A 467 3.88 -15.26 32.07
N LEU A 468 3.53 -14.68 30.91
CA LEU A 468 2.18 -14.74 30.36
C LEU A 468 1.74 -16.17 30.02
N ASN A 469 2.63 -16.97 29.41
CA ASN A 469 2.28 -18.32 28.97
C ASN A 469 1.91 -19.24 30.15
N ALA A 470 2.76 -19.30 31.18
CA ALA A 470 2.51 -20.12 32.36
C ALA A 470 1.23 -19.69 33.08
N TRP A 471 1.01 -18.38 33.21
CA TRP A 471 -0.21 -17.84 33.83
C TRP A 471 -1.47 -18.20 33.04
N LEU A 472 -1.48 -18.02 31.72
CA LEU A 472 -2.62 -18.37 30.86
C LEU A 472 -3.00 -19.85 31.00
N LEU A 473 -2.01 -20.75 30.92
CA LEU A 473 -2.24 -22.19 31.08
C LEU A 473 -2.82 -22.52 32.46
N SER A 474 -2.33 -21.88 33.51
CA SER A 474 -2.85 -22.08 34.88
C SER A 474 -4.31 -21.64 35.07
N LYS A 475 -4.82 -20.76 34.19
CA LYS A 475 -6.20 -20.26 34.22
C LYS A 475 -7.13 -20.95 33.21
N GLY A 476 -6.64 -21.94 32.47
CA GLY A 476 -7.40 -22.62 31.41
C GLY A 476 -7.41 -21.89 30.07
N GLY A 477 -6.55 -20.88 29.90
CA GLY A 477 -6.33 -20.18 28.64
C GLY A 477 -5.51 -21.01 27.64
N ALA A 478 -5.58 -20.64 26.37
CA ALA A 478 -4.65 -21.12 25.36
C ALA A 478 -3.25 -20.54 25.61
N SER A 479 -2.23 -21.23 25.10
CA SER A 479 -0.85 -20.76 25.15
C SER A 479 -0.65 -19.45 24.39
N VAL A 480 0.54 -18.88 24.53
CA VAL A 480 0.96 -17.68 23.78
C VAL A 480 1.01 -17.87 22.26
N LEU A 481 0.89 -19.09 21.73
CA LEU A 481 0.70 -19.31 20.28
C LEU A 481 -0.64 -18.77 19.77
N THR A 482 -1.64 -18.72 20.65
CA THR A 482 -2.97 -18.16 20.34
C THR A 482 -3.14 -16.79 20.98
N ASN A 483 -2.64 -16.61 22.20
CA ASN A 483 -2.73 -15.37 22.97
C ASN A 483 -1.46 -14.51 22.81
N ASN A 484 -1.08 -14.22 21.56
CA ASN A 484 0.14 -13.51 21.19
C ASN A 484 0.01 -11.98 21.04
N SER A 485 -1.18 -11.41 21.25
CA SER A 485 -1.40 -9.97 21.11
C SER A 485 -2.18 -9.41 22.29
N LEU A 486 -1.71 -8.28 22.84
CA LEU A 486 -2.26 -7.63 24.02
C LEU A 486 -2.78 -6.24 23.69
N HIS A 487 -4.01 -5.98 24.14
CA HIS A 487 -4.57 -4.63 24.18
C HIS A 487 -4.58 -4.11 25.62
N ILE A 488 -4.10 -2.89 25.86
CA ILE A 488 -4.12 -2.24 27.18
C ILE A 488 -4.95 -0.97 27.12
N SER A 489 -5.95 -0.83 28.01
CA SER A 489 -6.78 0.36 28.12
C SER A 489 -7.40 0.51 29.52
N VAL A 490 -8.25 1.54 29.67
CA VAL A 490 -9.07 1.78 30.87
C VAL A 490 -10.56 1.64 30.52
N ASP A 491 -11.38 1.27 31.49
CA ASP A 491 -12.85 1.25 31.39
C ASP A 491 -13.42 2.29 32.36
N ALA A 492 -13.49 3.55 31.92
CA ALA A 492 -14.00 4.66 32.74
C ALA A 492 -15.49 4.52 33.09
N THR A 493 -16.21 3.59 32.46
CA THR A 493 -17.62 3.32 32.78
C THR A 493 -17.80 2.34 33.92
N ALA A 494 -16.77 1.55 34.24
CA ALA A 494 -16.82 0.56 35.31
C ALA A 494 -16.82 1.20 36.70
N ASP A 495 -15.96 2.21 36.91
CA ASP A 495 -15.92 3.02 38.12
C ASP A 495 -15.57 4.48 37.80
N PRO A 496 -16.56 5.33 37.50
CA PRO A 496 -16.33 6.72 37.14
C PRO A 496 -15.85 7.58 38.33
N LEU A 497 -15.81 7.05 39.55
CA LEU A 497 -15.32 7.78 40.74
C LEU A 497 -13.80 7.67 40.90
N THR A 498 -13.16 6.69 40.26
CA THR A 498 -11.72 6.46 40.37
C THR A 498 -11.01 6.39 39.01
N VAL A 499 -11.69 5.97 37.95
CA VAL A 499 -11.07 5.79 36.62
C VAL A 499 -11.26 7.02 35.74
N LYS A 500 -10.15 7.61 35.29
CA LYS A 500 -10.15 8.68 34.30
C LYS A 500 -10.13 8.10 32.89
N ALA A 501 -10.88 8.68 31.97
CA ALA A 501 -10.74 8.37 30.55
C ALA A 501 -9.35 8.80 30.03
N LEU A 502 -8.72 7.97 29.21
CA LEU A 502 -7.40 8.27 28.64
C LEU A 502 -7.48 9.47 27.69
N SER A 503 -6.53 10.39 27.83
CA SER A 503 -6.37 11.54 26.93
C SER A 503 -5.70 11.09 25.63
N SER A 504 -5.91 11.85 24.56
CA SER A 504 -5.30 11.60 23.25
C SER A 504 -4.74 12.92 22.70
N PRO A 505 -3.43 13.19 22.81
CA PRO A 505 -2.38 12.31 23.34
C PRO A 505 -2.45 12.11 24.87
N PRO A 506 -1.79 11.06 25.43
CA PRO A 506 -1.84 10.75 26.86
C PRO A 506 -1.29 11.90 27.73
N ALA A 507 -2.08 12.33 28.71
CA ALA A 507 -1.68 13.37 29.66
C ALA A 507 -0.69 12.82 30.71
N GLU A 508 -0.23 13.70 31.60
CA GLU A 508 0.73 13.31 32.65
C GLU A 508 0.15 12.33 33.66
N GLY A 509 -1.04 12.64 34.18
CA GLY A 509 -1.76 11.83 35.16
C GLY A 509 -2.58 10.68 34.57
N ASP A 510 -2.45 10.38 33.28
CA ASP A 510 -3.12 9.22 32.69
C ASP A 510 -2.35 7.93 33.01
N MET A 511 -3.07 6.82 33.17
CA MET A 511 -2.45 5.50 33.37
C MET A 511 -1.51 5.17 32.20
N CYS A 512 -0.30 4.75 32.52
CA CYS A 512 0.70 4.29 31.57
C CYS A 512 0.89 2.76 31.65
N ALA A 513 1.69 2.18 30.76
CA ALA A 513 2.07 0.77 30.78
C ALA A 513 3.59 0.61 30.75
N ILE A 514 4.12 -0.42 31.43
CA ILE A 514 5.54 -0.79 31.40
C ILE A 514 5.67 -2.23 30.91
N ILE A 515 6.59 -2.49 29.99
CA ILE A 515 7.00 -3.85 29.63
C ILE A 515 8.24 -4.21 30.45
N ARG A 516 8.17 -5.30 31.20
CA ARG A 516 9.31 -5.89 31.95
C ARG A 516 9.45 -7.38 31.65
N LYS A 517 10.59 -7.97 32.02
CA LYS A 517 10.83 -9.43 31.86
C LYS A 517 10.50 -9.95 30.45
N GLY A 518 10.87 -9.16 29.43
CA GLY A 518 10.61 -9.44 28.01
C GLY A 518 11.85 -9.87 27.23
N LYS A 519 13.00 -10.07 27.89
CA LYS A 519 14.29 -10.37 27.23
C LYS A 519 14.22 -11.63 26.36
N ASP A 520 13.58 -12.69 26.84
CA ASP A 520 13.36 -13.94 26.10
C ASP A 520 11.90 -14.07 25.67
N LEU A 521 11.65 -13.91 24.37
CA LEU A 521 10.35 -14.13 23.74
C LEU A 521 10.33 -15.39 22.86
N THR A 522 11.30 -16.30 22.97
CA THR A 522 11.39 -17.49 22.09
C THR A 522 10.16 -18.40 22.15
N SER A 523 9.37 -18.32 23.23
CA SER A 523 8.07 -19.01 23.33
C SER A 523 6.97 -18.44 22.40
N PHE A 524 7.11 -17.20 21.95
CA PHE A 524 6.19 -16.51 21.05
C PHE A 524 6.56 -16.80 19.59
N THR A 525 6.53 -18.06 19.17
CA THR A 525 6.95 -18.45 17.79
C THR A 525 6.03 -17.91 16.69
N LYS A 526 4.84 -17.41 17.03
CA LYS A 526 3.94 -16.65 16.12
C LYS A 526 4.01 -15.13 16.35
N GLY A 527 5.04 -14.67 17.05
CA GLY A 527 5.27 -13.28 17.42
C GLY A 527 4.55 -12.78 18.65
N PHE A 528 4.79 -11.51 18.99
CA PHE A 528 4.21 -10.79 20.12
C PHE A 528 3.79 -9.38 19.68
N SER A 529 2.57 -8.95 20.02
CA SER A 529 2.14 -7.57 19.76
C SER A 529 1.55 -6.92 21.00
N LEU A 530 1.89 -5.66 21.23
CA LEU A 530 1.25 -4.81 22.24
C LEU A 530 0.61 -3.60 21.56
N VAL A 531 -0.66 -3.35 21.86
CA VAL A 531 -1.44 -2.25 21.29
C VAL A 531 -2.18 -1.51 22.40
N GLY A 532 -2.18 -0.19 22.41
CA GLY A 532 -3.06 0.54 23.32
C GLY A 532 -2.94 2.05 23.23
N PRO A 533 -3.99 2.80 23.60
CA PRO A 533 -3.98 4.26 23.58
C PRO A 533 -3.25 4.84 24.82
N VAL A 534 -2.28 4.11 25.37
CA VAL A 534 -1.52 4.48 26.57
C VAL A 534 -0.09 4.87 26.18
N ARG A 535 0.60 5.54 27.11
CA ARG A 535 2.06 5.67 27.06
C ARG A 535 2.70 4.36 27.51
N VAL A 536 3.61 3.82 26.71
CA VAL A 536 4.31 2.56 26.99
C VAL A 536 5.78 2.82 27.26
N TYR A 537 6.28 2.30 28.37
CA TYR A 537 7.68 2.29 28.73
C TYR A 537 8.29 0.91 28.49
N ILE A 538 9.43 0.85 27.80
CA ILE A 538 10.27 -0.34 27.75
C ILE A 538 11.19 -0.31 28.97
N GLY A 539 10.88 -1.10 30.00
CA GLY A 539 11.53 -1.02 31.31
C GLY A 539 12.86 -1.76 31.40
N ASP A 540 13.02 -2.84 30.65
CA ASP A 540 14.18 -3.75 30.61
C ASP A 540 14.41 -4.24 29.17
N ASP A 541 15.47 -5.01 28.93
CA ASP A 541 15.76 -5.64 27.62
C ASP A 541 14.54 -6.41 27.09
N LEU A 542 14.33 -6.34 25.77
CA LEU A 542 13.16 -6.88 25.10
C LEU A 542 13.57 -7.61 23.82
N ASN A 543 13.16 -8.88 23.70
CA ASN A 543 13.37 -9.73 22.51
C ASN A 543 14.83 -9.90 22.05
N GLU A 544 15.75 -10.19 22.97
CA GLU A 544 17.20 -10.26 22.71
C GLU A 544 17.69 -11.66 22.31
N TYR A 545 16.88 -12.69 22.51
CA TYR A 545 17.25 -14.07 22.18
C TYR A 545 16.68 -14.49 20.81
N PRO A 546 17.55 -14.89 19.85
CA PRO A 546 17.07 -15.46 18.60
C PRO A 546 16.53 -16.88 18.83
N LEU A 547 15.66 -17.32 17.93
CA LEU A 547 15.25 -18.72 17.87
C LEU A 547 16.43 -19.61 17.43
N PRO A 548 16.45 -20.90 17.84
CA PRO A 548 17.55 -21.81 17.51
C PRO A 548 17.78 -22.05 16.01
N SER A 549 16.76 -21.80 15.19
CA SER A 549 16.80 -21.97 13.74
C SER A 549 15.84 -21.01 13.06
N VAL A 550 16.25 -20.49 11.90
CA VAL A 550 15.38 -19.75 10.99
C VAL A 550 14.24 -20.66 10.50
N PRO A 551 12.97 -20.20 10.45
CA PRO A 551 11.85 -20.98 9.92
C PRO A 551 12.11 -21.46 8.49
N THR A 552 11.93 -22.76 8.26
CA THR A 552 12.08 -23.36 6.92
C THR A 552 10.95 -22.89 6.00
N ASP A 553 11.25 -22.82 4.70
CA ASP A 553 10.29 -22.44 3.64
C ASP A 553 9.61 -21.07 3.82
N ALA A 554 10.21 -20.20 4.61
CA ALA A 554 9.73 -18.85 4.88
C ALA A 554 10.21 -17.81 3.86
N GLY A 555 10.95 -18.21 2.83
CA GLY A 555 11.42 -17.31 1.77
C GLY A 555 12.53 -16.34 2.20
N PHE A 556 13.30 -16.67 3.24
CA PHE A 556 14.50 -15.90 3.62
C PHE A 556 15.60 -15.97 2.55
N PRO A 557 16.43 -14.93 2.41
CA PRO A 557 17.66 -15.01 1.64
C PRO A 557 18.58 -16.14 2.12
N THR A 558 19.42 -16.65 1.21
CA THR A 558 20.41 -17.67 1.58
C THR A 558 21.45 -17.06 2.50
N GLY A 559 21.66 -17.65 3.69
CA GLY A 559 22.68 -17.20 4.65
C GLY A 559 22.17 -16.38 5.83
N THR A 560 20.85 -16.17 5.97
CA THR A 560 20.26 -15.58 7.18
C THR A 560 20.67 -16.39 8.41
N ALA A 561 21.43 -15.76 9.31
CA ALA A 561 22.08 -16.44 10.43
C ALA A 561 21.25 -16.45 11.73
N SER A 562 20.39 -15.45 11.92
CA SER A 562 19.60 -15.27 13.13
C SER A 562 18.16 -14.87 12.79
N TYR A 563 17.20 -15.38 13.56
CA TYR A 563 15.79 -15.01 13.47
C TYR A 563 15.24 -14.80 14.87
N TYR A 564 14.60 -13.65 15.09
CA TYR A 564 13.98 -13.30 16.36
C TYR A 564 12.46 -13.47 16.25
N PRO A 565 11.76 -13.83 17.36
CA PRO A 565 10.31 -13.78 17.40
C PRO A 565 9.79 -12.42 16.91
N PRO A 566 8.85 -12.37 15.94
CA PRO A 566 8.43 -11.10 15.37
C PRO A 566 7.64 -10.29 16.40
N MET A 567 7.94 -9.00 16.52
CA MET A 567 7.37 -8.16 17.58
C MET A 567 6.84 -6.83 17.03
N SER A 568 5.71 -6.37 17.56
CA SER A 568 5.22 -5.00 17.33
C SER A 568 4.72 -4.33 18.60
N ILE A 569 4.96 -3.02 18.70
CA ILE A 569 4.44 -2.17 19.77
C ILE A 569 3.77 -0.96 19.14
N PHE A 570 2.46 -0.85 19.33
CA PHE A 570 1.66 0.28 18.89
C PHE A 570 1.12 1.00 20.13
N ALA A 571 1.65 2.18 20.40
CA ALA A 571 1.28 2.99 21.55
C ALA A 571 1.04 4.43 21.11
N SER A 572 0.30 5.20 21.91
CA SER A 572 0.16 6.64 21.69
C SER A 572 1.49 7.37 21.90
N GLU A 573 2.32 6.85 22.81
CA GLU A 573 3.67 7.33 23.05
C GLU A 573 4.54 6.15 23.52
N LEU A 574 5.74 6.01 22.96
CA LEU A 574 6.72 5.00 23.36
C LEU A 574 7.89 5.69 24.06
N ARG A 575 8.36 5.10 25.16
CA ARG A 575 9.50 5.58 25.94
C ARG A 575 10.45 4.46 26.32
N VAL A 576 11.71 4.82 26.49
CA VAL A 576 12.77 3.89 26.86
C VAL A 576 13.22 4.15 28.28
N GLY A 577 13.23 3.09 29.09
CA GLY A 577 13.58 3.12 30.50
C GLY A 577 12.47 3.66 31.40
N THR A 578 12.53 3.29 32.68
CA THR A 578 11.61 3.77 33.73
C THR A 578 12.32 4.54 34.85
N THR A 579 13.64 4.66 34.76
CA THR A 579 14.52 5.28 35.75
C THR A 579 14.97 6.68 35.32
N GLN A 580 15.51 7.46 36.26
CA GLN A 580 16.04 8.81 35.96
C GLN A 580 17.33 8.81 35.13
N ASN A 581 18.01 7.67 35.01
CA ASN A 581 19.22 7.54 34.20
C ASN A 581 18.84 7.23 32.74
N ASN A 582 19.45 7.95 31.80
CA ASN A 582 19.41 7.57 30.38
C ASN A 582 20.10 6.21 30.23
N ARG A 583 19.39 5.27 29.61
CA ARG A 583 19.95 3.99 29.21
C ARG A 583 20.31 4.08 27.73
N LEU A 584 21.39 3.39 27.36
CA LEU A 584 21.70 3.13 25.96
C LEU A 584 20.51 2.41 25.33
N PHE A 585 20.08 2.92 24.19
CA PHE A 585 18.99 2.34 23.42
C PHE A 585 19.57 1.72 22.17
N GLU A 586 19.43 0.41 22.05
CA GLU A 586 19.79 -0.33 20.84
C GLU A 586 18.50 -0.86 20.19
N HIS A 587 18.21 -0.42 18.96
CA HIS A 587 17.07 -0.86 18.20
C HIS A 587 17.48 -1.66 16.97
N LYS A 588 16.76 -2.74 16.69
CA LYS A 588 16.91 -3.53 15.46
C LYS A 588 15.54 -3.77 14.85
N GLY A 589 15.38 -3.48 13.56
CA GLY A 589 14.13 -3.67 12.83
C GLY A 589 13.53 -2.35 12.34
N GLN A 590 12.21 -2.19 12.45
CA GLN A 590 11.50 -1.08 11.77
C GLN A 590 11.03 0.01 12.74
N MET A 591 10.84 1.21 12.21
CA MET A 591 10.14 2.29 12.90
C MET A 591 9.06 2.90 12.01
N GLY A 592 7.92 3.21 12.62
CA GLY A 592 6.81 3.84 11.91
C GLY A 592 5.97 4.72 12.80
N SER A 593 5.05 5.45 12.17
CA SER A 593 4.15 6.37 12.87
C SER A 593 2.69 6.08 12.57
N LEU A 594 1.87 6.17 13.61
CA LEU A 594 0.42 6.19 13.51
C LEU A 594 -0.15 7.63 13.39
N GLN A 595 0.71 8.66 13.39
CA GLN A 595 0.25 10.05 13.28
C GLN A 595 -0.41 10.28 11.91
N THR A 596 -1.39 11.18 11.88
CA THR A 596 -2.04 11.64 10.65
C THR A 596 -1.84 13.14 10.48
N GLY A 597 -1.82 13.60 9.23
CA GLY A 597 -1.67 15.01 8.87
C GLY A 597 -0.22 15.43 8.61
N SER A 598 -0.03 16.70 8.23
CA SER A 598 1.24 17.23 7.71
C SER A 598 1.84 18.40 8.50
N THR A 599 1.22 18.80 9.61
CA THR A 599 1.60 20.05 10.33
C THR A 599 2.78 19.89 11.29
N SER A 600 3.05 18.67 11.77
CA SER A 600 4.18 18.38 12.67
C SER A 600 4.99 17.22 12.12
N ALA A 601 6.28 17.46 11.90
CA ALA A 601 7.21 16.44 11.46
C ALA A 601 7.32 15.34 12.51
N TRP A 602 7.07 14.10 12.10
CA TRP A 602 7.49 12.95 12.87
C TRP A 602 8.98 12.69 12.63
N ARG A 603 9.74 12.54 13.70
CA ARG A 603 11.18 12.25 13.68
C ARG A 603 11.41 10.91 14.38
N PRO A 604 11.78 9.84 13.66
CA PRO A 604 11.87 8.49 14.21
C PRO A 604 12.81 8.36 15.43
N MET A 605 13.92 9.11 15.42
CA MET A 605 14.96 9.02 16.45
C MET A 605 14.77 9.98 17.62
N ASP A 606 13.70 10.80 17.64
CA ASP A 606 13.39 11.69 18.76
C ASP A 606 12.68 10.94 19.90
N MET A 607 13.40 9.98 20.47
CA MET A 607 12.89 9.16 21.56
C MET A 607 12.99 9.88 22.90
N LYS A 608 12.00 9.63 23.76
CA LYS A 608 11.96 10.16 25.13
C LYS A 608 12.33 9.08 26.14
N SER A 609 13.11 9.49 27.12
CA SER A 609 13.48 8.67 28.26
C SER A 609 12.35 8.59 29.29
N GLY A 610 12.54 7.74 30.31
CA GLY A 610 11.70 7.70 31.52
C GLY A 610 11.58 9.03 32.28
N LYS A 611 12.48 9.99 32.03
CA LYS A 611 12.54 11.31 32.69
C LYS A 611 11.71 12.40 31.99
N ASP A 612 11.04 12.08 30.88
CA ASP A 612 10.44 13.09 29.96
C ASP A 612 11.47 13.89 29.13
N ASP A 613 12.77 13.66 29.34
CA ASP A 613 13.85 14.26 28.56
C ASP A 613 14.11 13.47 27.27
N THR A 614 14.47 14.19 26.20
CA THR A 614 14.96 13.59 24.95
C THR A 614 16.21 12.76 25.25
N VAL A 615 16.25 11.53 24.74
CA VAL A 615 17.44 10.69 24.84
C VAL A 615 18.59 11.37 24.10
N HIS A 616 19.77 11.45 24.72
CA HIS A 616 20.92 12.08 24.08
C HIS A 616 21.29 11.33 22.80
N THR A 617 21.66 12.07 21.76
CA THR A 617 21.95 11.53 20.42
C THR A 617 23.03 10.47 20.40
N ASN A 618 23.99 10.55 21.34
CA ASN A 618 25.08 9.58 21.48
C ASN A 618 24.65 8.28 22.16
N ASP A 619 23.47 8.24 22.78
CA ASP A 619 22.96 7.10 23.54
C ASP A 619 21.98 6.24 22.71
N ILE A 620 21.77 6.56 21.42
CA ILE A 620 20.83 5.89 20.50
C ILE A 620 21.62 5.15 19.42
N SER A 621 21.56 3.82 19.39
CA SER A 621 22.05 2.99 18.28
C SER A 621 20.85 2.33 17.60
N ALA A 622 20.77 2.40 16.28
CA ALA A 622 19.64 1.82 15.53
C ALA A 622 20.13 1.17 14.25
N ASP A 623 19.76 -0.10 14.06
CA ASP A 623 19.94 -0.85 12.83
C ASP A 623 18.57 -1.09 12.19
N LEU A 624 18.23 -0.25 11.21
CA LEU A 624 16.91 -0.23 10.59
C LEU A 624 16.91 -1.08 9.33
N THR A 625 16.19 -2.20 9.37
CA THR A 625 16.14 -3.18 8.28
C THR A 625 14.70 -3.42 7.81
N PRO A 626 14.50 -3.75 6.52
CA PRO A 626 13.19 -4.10 6.01
C PRO A 626 12.80 -5.50 6.48
N LEU A 627 11.52 -5.83 6.33
CA LEU A 627 11.04 -7.19 6.53
C LEU A 627 11.26 -7.99 5.25
N GLU A 628 11.90 -9.14 5.37
CA GLU A 628 12.32 -9.96 4.23
C GLU A 628 11.42 -11.18 4.03
N SER A 629 10.70 -11.59 5.07
CA SER A 629 9.91 -12.82 5.08
C SER A 629 8.54 -12.65 5.72
N PRO A 630 7.48 -13.33 5.25
CA PRO A 630 6.20 -13.39 5.96
C PRO A 630 6.31 -13.96 7.37
N ALA A 631 7.39 -14.68 7.71
CA ALA A 631 7.65 -15.14 9.07
C ALA A 631 7.99 -14.01 10.05
N GLU A 632 8.47 -12.88 9.56
CA GLU A 632 8.81 -11.72 10.39
C GLU A 632 7.60 -10.81 10.66
N LEU A 633 6.43 -11.15 10.10
CA LEU A 633 5.21 -10.39 10.33
C LEU A 633 4.70 -10.59 11.78
N PRO A 634 4.58 -9.51 12.57
CA PRO A 634 4.01 -9.60 13.90
C PRO A 634 2.50 -9.83 13.84
N PRO A 635 1.90 -10.37 14.94
CA PRO A 635 0.47 -10.68 15.02
C PRO A 635 -0.45 -9.52 14.62
N ILE A 636 -0.05 -8.30 15.02
CA ILE A 636 -0.67 -7.04 14.64
C ILE A 636 0.37 -6.24 13.85
N HIS A 637 0.00 -5.73 12.68
CA HIS A 637 0.84 -4.92 11.81
C HIS A 637 -0.02 -3.88 11.07
N GLN A 638 0.63 -2.80 10.61
CA GLN A 638 0.00 -1.85 9.70
C GLN A 638 -0.05 -2.42 8.28
N LEU A 639 -1.05 -1.99 7.52
CA LEU A 639 -1.26 -2.40 6.14
C LEU A 639 -1.31 -1.18 5.23
N ASN A 640 -0.82 -1.36 4.03
CA ASN A 640 -0.94 -0.42 2.93
C ASN A 640 -1.58 -1.14 1.75
N TRP A 641 -2.28 -0.39 0.91
CA TRP A 641 -2.74 -0.88 -0.39
C TRP A 641 -1.89 -0.29 -1.50
N LEU A 642 -1.30 -1.15 -2.31
CA LEU A 642 -0.72 -0.77 -3.58
C LEU A 642 -1.66 -1.26 -4.69
N VAL A 643 -2.28 -0.32 -5.42
CA VAL A 643 -3.20 -0.61 -6.51
C VAL A 643 -2.52 -0.35 -7.84
N VAL A 644 -2.54 -1.33 -8.73
CA VAL A 644 -1.88 -1.31 -10.04
C VAL A 644 -2.80 -1.91 -11.08
N ILE A 645 -2.71 -1.42 -12.32
CA ILE A 645 -3.36 -2.05 -13.47
C ILE A 645 -2.36 -2.41 -14.56
N GLU A 646 -2.43 -3.66 -15.03
CA GLU A 646 -1.50 -4.26 -15.99
C GLU A 646 -2.28 -4.82 -17.19
N GLU A 647 -1.73 -4.67 -18.41
CA GLU A 647 -2.26 -5.33 -19.61
C GLU A 647 -1.73 -6.76 -19.70
N ILE A 648 -2.60 -7.73 -19.99
CA ILE A 648 -2.20 -9.12 -20.23
C ILE A 648 -1.81 -9.24 -21.71
N ASN A 649 -0.50 -9.22 -21.99
CA ASN A 649 0.06 -9.40 -23.33
C ASN A 649 0.25 -10.87 -23.65
#